data_AF-A0A2T7U813-F1
#
_entry.id   AF-A0A2T7U813-F1
#
_cell.length_a   1.000
_cell.length_b   1.000
_cell.length_c   1.000
_cell.angle_alpha   90.00
_cell.angle_beta   90.00
_cell.angle_gamma   90.00
#
_symmetry.space_group_name_H-M   'P 1'
#
loop_
_entity.id
_entity.type
_entity.pdbx_description
1 polymer ?
#
loop_
_entity_poly.entity_id
_entity_poly.type
_entity_poly.pdbx_seq_one_letter_code
_entity_poly.pdbx_strand_id
1 'polypeptide(L)'
;MNAHAPIQADEATVRAFLTTLHAHAASAFEGASDPGYLQLVVVHPAVEGATPTRFAIGDIDGMVRACLDYAASGHNVYVEARTVPKATKGRGLTADTRGVFAFVIDSDNDKDQAGHVNAQPSLIVETSPGNRHLWFFLDQALTAEMAKPIGDAIRAAAGADHDTGTLTQPYRVAGTPNFPNAKKRKRGRVMTPTMLLQQDGTIWTPEALLGAFPVRPKQQRATPASRPHDGKGLLTVEPLVAERGENRSGQFQSAVNAAVRVGMTPDELEALMRRHPNGCASKYLEGRDRLRVEIERSWGKAPDGQVTQEAEPPAPIVAAPFQWCDPQRIPMRQWIYGRHYIRKFVSTTVSPGGVGKSSLGVVEALAIATGRPLLGVQPDEQTNVWVWNGEDPLEEMQRRIVAAAIHFGIGPQDLQGRLFVNSGRDTDIAIAEQTKSGTVICGPVVEQVIETIRANKIGLVIIDPFVSSHRVTENDNNAIDRVAKTWAKIADVTGCAIELVHHARKTGGNEVSVEDGRGAVALLAAARAARVLNPMSEDEAAKAGVENRRLHFRVDNGKANLSPVDQAHWFKLASVPLGNGPLGSEGDNIGVVTSWAWPDPFADMTVGDLRKVQQAVSQGRWRESILARDWVGKAVAEVLDLDPQNKAHRSKISNLVKTWIKNGALRLVDEKDERREIRTYVVVGEWAND
;
A
#
# COMPACT_ATOMS: atom_id res chain seq x y z
N MET A 1 40.86 22.64 -18.25
CA MET A 1 41.56 21.33 -18.27
C MET A 1 40.63 20.37 -17.54
N ASN A 2 39.97 19.39 -18.15
CA ASN A 2 40.45 18.44 -19.14
C ASN A 2 39.47 18.30 -20.31
N ALA A 3 39.97 18.47 -21.53
CA ALA A 3 39.30 17.94 -22.71
C ALA A 3 39.38 16.42 -22.60
N HIS A 4 38.30 15.77 -22.18
CA HIS A 4 38.20 14.33 -22.30
C HIS A 4 38.40 13.98 -23.78
N ALA A 5 39.36 13.10 -24.06
CA ALA A 5 39.56 12.56 -25.39
C ALA A 5 38.20 12.10 -25.98
N PRO A 6 37.95 12.32 -27.28
CA PRO A 6 36.70 11.87 -27.89
C PRO A 6 36.54 10.37 -27.62
N ILE A 7 35.39 9.97 -27.06
CA ILE A 7 35.09 8.56 -26.81
C ILE A 7 35.03 7.87 -28.18
N GLN A 8 36.04 7.05 -28.45
CA GLN A 8 36.14 6.24 -29.66
C GLN A 8 35.70 4.80 -29.37
N ALA A 9 35.44 4.04 -30.43
CA ALA A 9 35.19 2.61 -30.28
C ALA A 9 36.47 1.89 -29.85
N ASP A 10 36.34 0.96 -28.91
CA ASP A 10 37.41 0.06 -28.49
C ASP A 10 37.34 -1.24 -29.29
N GLU A 11 38.23 -1.37 -30.28
CA GLU A 11 38.28 -2.56 -31.15
C GLU A 11 38.45 -3.86 -30.36
N ALA A 12 39.25 -3.86 -29.28
CA ALA A 12 39.48 -5.07 -28.50
C ALA A 12 38.17 -5.54 -27.82
N THR A 13 37.43 -4.62 -27.21
CA THR A 13 36.13 -4.92 -26.60
C THR A 13 35.07 -5.30 -27.64
N VAL A 14 35.02 -4.60 -28.78
CA VAL A 14 34.09 -4.94 -29.88
C VAL A 14 34.37 -6.35 -30.40
N ARG A 15 35.65 -6.68 -30.63
CA ARG A 15 36.08 -8.00 -31.09
C ARG A 15 35.76 -9.09 -30.07
N ALA A 16 36.01 -8.86 -28.78
CA ALA A 16 35.67 -9.81 -27.72
C ALA A 16 34.17 -10.10 -27.65
N PHE A 17 33.33 -9.06 -27.68
CA PHE A 17 31.88 -9.19 -27.70
C PHE A 17 31.38 -9.96 -28.93
N LEU A 18 31.84 -9.59 -30.13
CA LEU A 18 31.41 -10.23 -31.37
C LEU A 18 31.92 -11.66 -31.49
N THR A 19 33.13 -11.95 -31.01
CA THR A 19 33.66 -13.33 -30.97
C THR A 19 32.77 -14.22 -30.10
N THR A 20 32.39 -13.75 -28.92
CA THR A 20 31.47 -14.45 -28.01
C THR A 20 30.10 -14.65 -28.65
N LEU A 21 29.51 -13.59 -29.22
CA LEU A 21 28.23 -13.64 -29.91
C LEU A 21 28.22 -14.64 -31.07
N HIS A 22 29.24 -14.61 -31.93
CA HIS A 22 29.37 -15.51 -33.06
C HIS A 22 29.58 -16.96 -32.63
N ALA A 23 30.39 -17.21 -31.59
CA ALA A 23 30.60 -18.56 -31.06
C ALA A 23 29.30 -19.16 -30.52
N HIS A 24 28.53 -18.42 -29.72
CA HIS A 24 27.24 -18.90 -29.20
C HIS A 24 26.19 -19.05 -30.31
N ALA A 25 26.13 -18.14 -31.28
CA ALA A 25 25.26 -18.31 -32.43
C ALA A 25 25.64 -19.57 -33.24
N ALA A 26 26.92 -19.81 -33.50
CA ALA A 26 27.37 -21.00 -34.21
C ALA A 26 26.98 -22.30 -33.47
N SER A 27 27.18 -22.33 -32.15
CA SER A 27 26.83 -23.48 -31.31
C SER A 27 25.31 -23.71 -31.27
N ALA A 28 24.51 -22.66 -31.05
CA ALA A 28 23.06 -22.78 -30.96
C ALA A 28 22.41 -23.22 -32.28
N PHE A 29 23.03 -22.90 -33.42
CA PHE A 29 22.57 -23.30 -34.75
C PHE A 29 23.30 -24.53 -35.31
N GLU A 30 24.03 -25.29 -34.48
CA GLU A 30 24.69 -26.51 -34.92
C GLU A 30 23.67 -27.49 -35.53
N GLY A 31 23.93 -27.95 -36.76
CA GLY A 31 23.02 -28.83 -37.50
C GLY A 31 21.86 -28.12 -38.24
N ALA A 32 21.71 -26.80 -38.14
CA ALA A 32 20.70 -26.07 -38.90
C ALA A 32 21.08 -25.96 -40.40
N SER A 33 20.13 -26.27 -41.28
CA SER A 33 20.34 -26.21 -42.74
C SER A 33 20.39 -24.79 -43.30
N ASP A 34 19.71 -23.83 -42.65
CA ASP A 34 19.78 -22.39 -42.94
C ASP A 34 19.78 -21.61 -41.61
N PRO A 35 20.97 -21.34 -41.03
CA PRO A 35 21.08 -20.63 -39.76
C PRO A 35 20.76 -19.12 -39.89
N GLY A 36 20.59 -18.62 -41.12
CA GLY A 36 20.39 -17.20 -41.39
C GLY A 36 21.64 -16.35 -41.12
N TYR A 37 21.42 -15.05 -40.93
CA TYR A 37 22.47 -14.03 -40.76
C TYR A 37 22.25 -13.28 -39.46
N LEU A 38 23.34 -12.98 -38.75
CA LEU A 38 23.34 -11.98 -37.68
C LEU A 38 23.14 -10.60 -38.30
N GLN A 39 22.47 -9.69 -37.57
CA GLN A 39 22.28 -8.33 -38.06
C GLN A 39 22.75 -7.30 -37.04
N LEU A 40 23.63 -6.39 -37.51
CA LEU A 40 23.82 -5.11 -36.86
C LEU A 40 22.63 -4.21 -37.20
N VAL A 41 22.20 -3.42 -36.23
CA VAL A 41 21.21 -2.36 -36.39
C VAL A 41 21.88 -1.06 -35.97
N VAL A 42 21.95 -0.08 -36.86
CA VAL A 42 22.60 1.20 -36.57
C VAL A 42 21.62 2.37 -36.60
N VAL A 43 21.79 3.29 -35.65
CA VAL A 43 20.91 4.45 -35.47
C VAL A 43 21.75 5.70 -35.24
N HIS A 44 21.61 6.70 -36.12
CA HIS A 44 22.25 7.99 -35.92
C HIS A 44 21.40 8.85 -34.97
N PRO A 45 21.97 9.50 -33.93
CA PRO A 45 21.19 10.26 -32.94
C PRO A 45 20.47 11.50 -33.50
N ALA A 46 20.80 11.92 -34.73
CA ALA A 46 20.22 13.09 -35.40
C ALA A 46 19.25 12.75 -36.54
N VAL A 47 19.09 11.48 -36.92
CA VAL A 47 18.23 11.06 -38.04
C VAL A 47 17.27 9.98 -37.55
N GLU A 48 16.01 10.05 -37.97
CA GLU A 48 15.05 8.98 -37.68
C GLU A 48 15.26 7.78 -38.60
N GLY A 49 15.21 6.58 -38.02
CA GLY A 49 15.36 5.33 -38.74
C GLY A 49 16.48 4.45 -38.21
N ALA A 50 16.40 3.17 -38.54
CA ALA A 50 17.40 2.18 -38.19
C ALA A 50 17.81 1.41 -39.44
N THR A 51 19.11 1.32 -39.69
CA THR A 51 19.66 0.66 -40.86
C THR A 51 20.29 -0.67 -40.46
N PRO A 52 19.86 -1.80 -41.05
CA PRO A 52 20.46 -3.09 -40.75
C PRO A 52 21.56 -3.48 -41.73
N THR A 53 22.60 -4.15 -41.22
CA THR A 53 23.67 -4.78 -42.01
C THR A 53 23.86 -6.21 -41.55
N ARG A 54 24.00 -7.15 -42.48
CA ARG A 54 23.93 -8.60 -42.20
C ARG A 54 25.26 -9.31 -42.42
N PHE A 55 25.57 -10.22 -41.52
CA PHE A 55 26.83 -10.95 -41.48
C PHE A 55 26.55 -12.45 -41.32
N ALA A 56 27.29 -13.27 -42.05
CA ALA A 56 27.22 -14.71 -41.86
C ALA A 56 27.75 -15.05 -40.46
N ILE A 57 27.22 -16.10 -39.84
CA ILE A 57 27.80 -16.61 -38.59
C ILE A 57 29.25 -17.06 -38.91
N GLY A 58 30.23 -16.49 -38.19
CA GLY A 58 31.66 -16.70 -38.42
C GLY A 58 32.38 -15.49 -39.03
N ASP A 59 31.66 -14.52 -39.62
CA ASP A 59 32.25 -13.30 -40.20
C ASP A 59 32.54 -12.22 -39.13
N ILE A 60 33.42 -12.57 -38.19
CA ILE A 60 33.78 -11.70 -37.06
C ILE A 60 34.52 -10.45 -37.57
N ASP A 61 35.49 -10.60 -38.47
CA ASP A 61 36.29 -9.47 -38.95
C ASP A 61 35.47 -8.45 -39.75
N GLY A 62 34.55 -8.93 -40.61
CA GLY A 62 33.64 -8.05 -41.35
C GLY A 62 32.71 -7.29 -40.41
N MET A 63 32.16 -7.97 -39.40
CA MET A 63 31.25 -7.36 -38.42
C MET A 63 31.96 -6.38 -37.48
N VAL A 64 33.19 -6.69 -37.05
CA VAL A 64 34.04 -5.77 -36.26
C VAL A 64 34.33 -4.50 -37.06
N ARG A 65 34.80 -4.63 -38.31
CA ARG A 65 35.10 -3.47 -39.17
C ARG A 65 33.88 -2.57 -39.33
N ALA A 66 32.71 -3.16 -39.61
CA ALA A 66 31.47 -2.41 -39.74
C ALA A 66 31.11 -1.66 -38.44
N CYS A 67 31.23 -2.30 -37.27
CA CYS A 67 31.00 -1.64 -35.98
C CYS A 67 31.89 -0.40 -35.79
N LEU A 68 33.18 -0.52 -36.11
CA LEU A 68 34.14 0.58 -35.99
C LEU A 68 33.80 1.72 -36.95
N ASP A 69 33.51 1.42 -38.21
CA ASP A 69 33.15 2.41 -39.23
C ASP A 69 31.87 3.18 -38.87
N TYR A 70 30.84 2.46 -38.39
CA TYR A 70 29.59 3.07 -37.94
C TYR A 70 29.79 3.94 -36.70
N ALA A 71 30.56 3.46 -35.72
CA ALA A 71 30.87 4.22 -34.51
C ALA A 71 31.67 5.49 -34.83
N ALA A 72 32.69 5.40 -35.70
CA ALA A 72 33.46 6.54 -36.18
C ALA A 72 32.57 7.57 -36.92
N SER A 73 31.52 7.09 -37.59
CA SER A 73 30.50 7.91 -38.25
C SER A 73 29.39 8.39 -37.30
N GLY A 74 29.56 8.30 -35.98
CA GLY A 74 28.62 8.82 -34.98
C GLY A 74 27.33 8.00 -34.79
N HIS A 75 27.29 6.76 -35.28
CA HIS A 75 26.12 5.90 -35.12
C HIS A 75 26.17 5.09 -33.83
N ASN A 76 25.02 4.94 -33.19
CA ASN A 76 24.81 3.93 -32.17
C ASN A 76 24.72 2.56 -32.83
N VAL A 77 25.52 1.59 -32.38
CA VAL A 77 25.58 0.24 -32.94
C VAL A 77 24.91 -0.77 -32.00
N TYR A 78 24.04 -1.59 -32.57
CA TYR A 78 23.29 -2.62 -31.87
C TYR A 78 23.31 -3.94 -32.64
N VAL A 79 22.95 -5.04 -31.98
CA VAL A 79 22.78 -6.38 -32.54
C VAL A 79 21.55 -7.05 -31.92
N GLU A 80 20.87 -7.90 -32.69
CA GLU A 80 19.72 -8.67 -32.19
C GLU A 80 20.13 -10.07 -31.74
N ALA A 81 19.43 -10.65 -30.76
CA ALA A 81 19.65 -12.00 -30.25
C ALA A 81 19.01 -13.10 -31.14
N ARG A 82 18.89 -12.83 -32.43
CA ARG A 82 18.28 -13.70 -33.44
C ARG A 82 18.96 -13.57 -34.80
N THR A 83 18.73 -14.54 -35.66
CA THR A 83 19.14 -14.48 -37.08
C THR A 83 17.95 -14.27 -38.00
N VAL A 84 18.22 -13.74 -39.19
CA VAL A 84 17.21 -13.48 -40.24
C VAL A 84 17.73 -13.89 -41.64
N PRO A 85 16.87 -14.13 -42.63
CA PRO A 85 17.30 -14.34 -44.02
C PRO A 85 18.07 -13.12 -44.58
N LYS A 86 19.05 -13.37 -45.46
CA LYS A 86 19.83 -12.30 -46.11
C LYS A 86 18.96 -11.26 -46.82
N ALA A 87 17.90 -11.72 -47.48
CA ALA A 87 16.99 -10.90 -48.31
C ALA A 87 15.89 -10.15 -47.53
N THR A 88 15.91 -10.20 -46.19
CA THR A 88 14.90 -9.57 -45.35
C THR A 88 14.84 -8.05 -45.58
N LYS A 89 13.64 -7.49 -45.71
CA LYS A 89 13.44 -6.04 -45.90
C LYS A 89 13.52 -5.29 -44.57
N GLY A 90 14.28 -4.19 -44.54
CA GLY A 90 14.53 -3.46 -43.31
C GLY A 90 15.10 -4.41 -42.24
N ARG A 91 14.71 -4.24 -40.98
CA ARG A 91 15.15 -5.10 -39.86
C ARG A 91 14.48 -6.47 -39.79
N GLY A 92 13.39 -6.67 -40.55
CA GLY A 92 12.55 -7.87 -40.45
C GLY A 92 11.59 -7.86 -39.26
N LEU A 93 10.42 -8.46 -39.46
CA LEU A 93 9.42 -8.73 -38.43
C LEU A 93 9.75 -10.02 -37.68
N THR A 94 8.96 -10.37 -36.66
CA THR A 94 9.10 -11.64 -35.93
C THR A 94 9.01 -12.86 -36.86
N ALA A 95 8.17 -12.79 -37.91
CA ALA A 95 8.00 -13.86 -38.90
C ALA A 95 9.26 -14.08 -39.77
N ASP A 96 10.16 -13.10 -39.86
CA ASP A 96 11.43 -13.22 -40.59
C ASP A 96 12.55 -13.83 -39.72
N THR A 97 12.25 -14.28 -38.50
CA THR A 97 13.23 -14.89 -37.60
C THR A 97 13.58 -16.30 -38.07
N ARG A 98 14.87 -16.58 -38.28
CA ARG A 98 15.37 -17.95 -38.51
C ARG A 98 15.54 -18.73 -37.23
N GLY A 99 16.13 -18.09 -36.22
CA GLY A 99 16.12 -18.61 -34.86
C GLY A 99 16.57 -17.56 -33.86
N VAL A 100 16.19 -17.76 -32.61
CA VAL A 100 16.57 -16.96 -31.44
C VAL A 100 17.59 -17.75 -30.65
N PHE A 101 18.78 -17.20 -30.46
CA PHE A 101 19.91 -17.88 -29.80
C PHE A 101 20.26 -17.26 -28.44
N ALA A 102 19.57 -16.18 -28.06
CA ALA A 102 19.69 -15.58 -26.73
C ALA A 102 18.42 -14.81 -26.33
N PHE A 103 18.27 -14.59 -25.03
CA PHE A 103 17.38 -13.57 -24.46
C PHE A 103 18.19 -12.48 -23.75
N VAL A 104 17.64 -11.28 -23.67
CA VAL A 104 18.32 -10.16 -22.99
C VAL A 104 17.34 -9.46 -22.06
N ILE A 105 17.82 -9.16 -20.85
CA ILE A 105 17.17 -8.25 -19.90
C ILE A 105 17.80 -6.88 -20.04
N ASP A 106 16.98 -5.87 -20.34
CA ASP A 106 17.38 -4.47 -20.39
C ASP A 106 17.18 -3.83 -19.01
N SER A 107 18.24 -3.86 -18.20
CA SER A 107 18.26 -3.41 -16.81
C SER A 107 18.69 -1.94 -16.73
N ASP A 108 17.71 -1.03 -16.82
CA ASP A 108 17.90 0.42 -16.68
C ASP A 108 17.75 0.84 -15.19
N ASN A 109 18.86 1.27 -14.56
CA ASN A 109 18.89 1.81 -13.20
C ASN A 109 18.37 3.27 -13.13
N ASP A 110 18.40 4.02 -14.24
CA ASP A 110 17.88 5.40 -14.30
C ASP A 110 16.33 5.48 -14.33
N LYS A 111 15.65 4.34 -14.49
CA LYS A 111 14.18 4.23 -14.54
C LYS A 111 13.60 3.50 -13.32
N ASP A 112 14.42 3.23 -12.30
CA ASP A 112 14.11 2.32 -11.17
C ASP A 112 13.62 0.94 -11.66
N GLN A 113 14.19 0.44 -12.77
CA GLN A 113 13.84 -0.84 -13.43
C GLN A 113 15.01 -1.82 -13.44
N ALA A 114 15.89 -1.77 -12.43
CA ALA A 114 16.86 -2.82 -12.19
C ALA A 114 16.10 -4.06 -11.67
N GLY A 115 15.60 -4.86 -12.61
CA GLY A 115 14.74 -6.00 -12.34
C GLY A 115 15.33 -7.03 -11.37
N HIS A 116 14.49 -7.85 -10.75
CA HIS A 116 14.96 -9.01 -9.98
C HIS A 116 15.48 -10.08 -10.96
N VAL A 117 16.79 -10.31 -10.95
CA VAL A 117 17.45 -11.29 -11.82
C VAL A 117 17.82 -12.51 -10.98
N ASN A 118 16.99 -13.56 -11.07
CA ASN A 118 17.20 -14.83 -10.37
C ASN A 118 18.00 -15.86 -11.20
N ALA A 119 18.82 -15.40 -12.14
CA ALA A 119 19.59 -16.24 -13.06
C ALA A 119 20.95 -15.61 -13.35
N GLN A 120 22.01 -16.41 -13.47
CA GLN A 120 23.32 -15.90 -13.87
C GLN A 120 23.35 -15.54 -15.37
N PRO A 121 23.66 -14.28 -15.75
CA PRO A 121 23.80 -13.91 -17.15
C PRO A 121 24.99 -14.63 -17.80
N SER A 122 24.86 -14.99 -19.07
CA SER A 122 25.96 -15.48 -19.91
C SER A 122 26.96 -14.38 -20.23
N LEU A 123 26.45 -13.17 -20.47
CA LEU A 123 27.23 -12.01 -20.89
C LEU A 123 26.58 -10.73 -20.34
N ILE A 124 27.39 -9.80 -19.84
CA ILE A 124 26.92 -8.53 -19.28
C ILE A 124 27.56 -7.37 -20.03
N VAL A 125 26.74 -6.48 -20.58
CA VAL A 125 27.18 -5.24 -21.21
C VAL A 125 26.68 -4.06 -20.40
N GLU A 126 27.57 -3.20 -19.92
CA GLU A 126 27.17 -1.90 -19.38
C GLU A 126 26.94 -0.93 -20.54
N THR A 127 25.71 -0.45 -20.69
CA THR A 127 25.29 0.39 -21.82
C THR A 127 25.47 1.88 -21.53
N SER A 128 25.49 2.23 -20.26
CA SER A 128 25.85 3.53 -19.67
C SER A 128 25.98 3.31 -18.16
N PRO A 129 26.63 4.22 -17.40
CA PRO A 129 26.85 4.02 -15.97
C PRO A 129 25.56 3.60 -15.23
N GLY A 130 25.58 2.40 -14.63
CA GLY A 130 24.44 1.84 -13.91
C GLY A 130 23.39 1.10 -14.75
N ASN A 131 23.36 1.24 -16.07
CA ASN A 131 22.41 0.56 -16.96
C ASN A 131 23.08 -0.62 -17.68
N ARG A 132 22.47 -1.81 -17.68
CA ARG A 132 23.09 -3.05 -18.15
C ARG A 132 22.17 -3.85 -19.05
N HIS A 133 22.74 -4.47 -20.08
CA HIS A 133 22.12 -5.58 -20.80
C HIS A 133 22.65 -6.90 -20.25
N LEU A 134 21.75 -7.77 -19.80
CA LEU A 134 22.07 -9.09 -19.28
C LEU A 134 21.63 -10.14 -20.30
N TRP A 135 22.59 -10.75 -20.97
CA TRP A 135 22.35 -11.73 -22.03
C TRP A 135 22.32 -13.15 -21.46
N PHE A 136 21.41 -13.97 -21.97
CA PHE A 136 21.24 -15.39 -21.65
C PHE A 136 21.30 -16.18 -22.96
N PHE A 137 22.48 -16.71 -23.29
CA PHE A 137 22.71 -17.53 -24.48
C PHE A 137 22.11 -18.92 -24.31
N LEU A 138 21.47 -19.41 -25.37
CA LEU A 138 20.87 -20.73 -25.42
C LEU A 138 21.87 -21.76 -25.95
N ASP A 139 21.74 -22.99 -25.48
CA ASP A 139 22.46 -24.14 -26.05
C ASP A 139 21.92 -24.55 -27.43
N GLN A 140 20.64 -24.26 -27.69
CA GLN A 140 19.98 -24.50 -28.97
C GLN A 140 19.13 -23.30 -29.40
N ALA A 141 19.22 -22.95 -30.68
CA ALA A 141 18.42 -21.88 -31.26
C ALA A 141 16.94 -22.28 -31.36
N LEU A 142 16.07 -21.37 -30.95
CA LEU A 142 14.63 -21.58 -30.92
C LEU A 142 13.94 -20.91 -32.11
N THR A 143 12.84 -21.51 -32.59
CA THR A 143 11.94 -20.81 -33.50
C THR A 143 11.30 -19.61 -32.80
N ALA A 144 10.82 -18.62 -33.56
CA ALA A 144 10.13 -17.47 -32.96
C ALA A 144 8.90 -17.87 -32.13
N GLU A 145 8.21 -18.95 -32.52
CA GLU A 145 7.07 -19.50 -31.80
C GLU A 145 7.46 -20.04 -30.43
N MET A 146 8.53 -20.84 -30.36
CA MET A 146 9.05 -21.39 -29.11
C MET A 146 9.68 -20.33 -28.21
N ALA A 147 10.35 -19.34 -28.80
CA ALA A 147 11.06 -18.30 -28.05
C ALA A 147 10.12 -17.26 -27.41
N LYS A 148 8.98 -16.97 -28.04
CA LYS A 148 8.06 -15.91 -27.59
C LYS A 148 7.54 -16.12 -26.16
N PRO A 149 7.02 -17.30 -25.76
CA PRO A 149 6.60 -17.56 -24.39
C PRO A 149 7.71 -17.37 -23.35
N ILE A 150 8.95 -17.76 -23.70
CA ILE A 150 10.11 -17.62 -22.80
C ILE A 150 10.47 -16.15 -22.61
N GLY A 151 10.53 -15.39 -23.70
CA GLY A 151 10.77 -13.94 -23.63
C GLY A 151 9.70 -13.20 -22.83
N ASP A 152 8.43 -13.59 -22.98
CA ASP A 152 7.31 -13.05 -22.20
C ASP A 152 7.44 -13.39 -20.69
N ALA A 153 7.88 -14.61 -20.37
CA ALA A 153 8.13 -15.06 -18.99
C ALA A 153 9.27 -14.28 -18.33
N ILE A 154 10.41 -14.14 -19.03
CA ILE A 154 11.57 -13.36 -18.58
C ILE A 154 11.16 -11.92 -18.30
N ARG A 155 10.40 -11.28 -19.21
CA ARG A 155 9.93 -9.90 -19.02
C ARG A 155 9.01 -9.78 -17.81
N ALA A 156 8.08 -10.71 -17.64
CA ALA A 156 7.14 -10.70 -16.52
C ALA A 156 7.85 -10.89 -15.17
N ALA A 157 8.80 -11.82 -15.10
CA ALA A 157 9.52 -12.16 -13.88
C ALA A 157 10.58 -11.11 -13.50
N ALA A 158 11.30 -10.56 -14.48
CA ALA A 158 12.34 -9.55 -14.24
C ALA A 158 11.74 -8.18 -13.87
N GLY A 159 10.50 -7.86 -14.28
CA GLY A 159 9.91 -6.53 -14.04
C GLY A 159 10.61 -5.39 -14.81
N ALA A 160 11.40 -5.74 -15.83
CA ALA A 160 12.19 -4.84 -16.65
C ALA A 160 11.39 -4.20 -17.81
N ASP A 161 12.03 -3.33 -18.60
CA ASP A 161 11.38 -2.57 -19.68
C ASP A 161 10.78 -3.49 -20.77
N HIS A 162 9.89 -2.94 -21.62
CA HIS A 162 9.27 -3.62 -22.76
C HIS A 162 10.28 -4.22 -23.75
N ASP A 163 11.50 -3.70 -23.76
CA ASP A 163 12.62 -4.19 -24.55
C ASP A 163 13.08 -5.58 -24.09
N THR A 164 12.93 -5.90 -22.80
CA THR A 164 13.34 -7.20 -22.21
C THR A 164 12.59 -8.38 -22.82
N GLY A 165 13.34 -9.41 -23.21
CA GLY A 165 12.80 -10.64 -23.78
C GLY A 165 12.14 -10.48 -25.15
N THR A 166 12.20 -9.29 -25.76
CA THR A 166 11.60 -9.02 -27.07
C THR A 166 12.52 -9.54 -28.18
N LEU A 167 12.02 -10.48 -29.00
CA LEU A 167 12.81 -11.21 -29.99
C LEU A 167 13.44 -10.30 -31.07
N THR A 168 12.75 -9.23 -31.43
CA THR A 168 13.18 -8.28 -32.46
C THR A 168 13.89 -7.07 -31.87
N GLN A 169 14.27 -7.09 -30.59
CA GLN A 169 14.90 -5.93 -29.96
C GLN A 169 16.40 -5.90 -30.25
N PRO A 170 16.97 -4.75 -30.66
CA PRO A 170 18.39 -4.62 -30.88
C PRO A 170 19.07 -4.08 -29.61
N TYR A 171 20.12 -4.76 -29.16
CA TYR A 171 20.87 -4.47 -27.94
C TYR A 171 22.29 -4.00 -28.27
N ARG A 172 22.90 -3.23 -27.37
CA ARG A 172 24.19 -2.57 -27.60
C ARG A 172 25.32 -3.55 -27.88
N VAL A 173 26.15 -3.23 -28.88
CA VAL A 173 27.45 -3.87 -29.09
C VAL A 173 28.46 -3.23 -28.13
N ALA A 174 29.04 -4.02 -27.22
CA ALA A 174 30.02 -3.52 -26.26
C ALA A 174 31.26 -2.96 -26.98
N GLY A 175 31.90 -1.94 -26.38
CA GLY A 175 33.05 -1.26 -26.96
C GLY A 175 32.69 -0.17 -27.97
N THR A 176 31.42 -0.01 -28.34
CA THR A 176 30.97 1.12 -29.18
C THR A 176 30.47 2.29 -28.33
N PRO A 177 30.60 3.55 -28.76
CA PRO A 177 30.08 4.69 -28.00
C PRO A 177 28.54 4.73 -27.96
N ASN A 178 27.99 5.16 -26.83
CA ASN A 178 26.58 5.49 -26.66
C ASN A 178 26.35 6.98 -26.90
N PHE A 179 25.75 7.32 -28.04
CA PHE A 179 25.40 8.69 -28.42
C PHE A 179 23.94 8.99 -28.02
N PRO A 180 23.69 9.73 -26.92
CA PRO A 180 22.33 10.09 -26.51
C PRO A 180 21.68 11.06 -27.51
N ASN A 181 20.41 10.79 -27.85
CA ASN A 181 19.60 11.70 -28.67
C ASN A 181 19.25 13.00 -27.91
N ALA A 182 18.70 13.99 -28.62
CA ALA A 182 18.38 15.31 -28.04
C ALA A 182 17.51 15.23 -26.77
N LYS A 183 16.53 14.33 -26.73
CA LYS A 183 15.67 14.11 -25.54
C LYS A 183 16.43 13.52 -24.36
N LYS A 184 17.40 12.63 -24.60
CA LYS A 184 18.26 12.04 -23.55
C LYS A 184 19.30 13.05 -23.04
N ARG A 185 19.86 13.89 -23.92
CA ARG A 185 20.76 14.99 -23.54
C ARG A 185 20.10 16.05 -22.65
N LYS A 186 18.83 16.40 -22.93
CA LYS A 186 18.03 17.29 -22.05
C LYS A 186 17.85 16.75 -20.62
N ARG A 187 17.98 15.43 -20.43
CA ARG A 187 17.91 14.75 -19.12
C ARG A 187 19.28 14.54 -18.48
N GLY A 188 20.32 15.23 -18.98
CA GLY A 188 21.68 15.16 -18.44
C GLY A 188 22.52 13.98 -18.93
N ARG A 189 22.02 13.11 -19.82
CA ARG A 189 22.83 12.02 -20.36
C ARG A 189 23.91 12.55 -21.31
N VAL A 190 25.15 12.17 -21.03
CA VAL A 190 26.33 12.46 -21.85
C VAL A 190 26.73 11.24 -22.68
N MET A 191 27.57 11.48 -23.69
CA MET A 191 28.20 10.39 -24.44
C MET A 191 29.03 9.53 -23.49
N THR A 192 28.90 8.21 -23.58
CA THR A 192 29.59 7.25 -22.69
C THR A 192 30.07 6.04 -23.49
N PRO A 193 31.19 5.41 -23.11
CA PRO A 193 31.56 4.12 -23.70
C PRO A 193 30.61 3.03 -23.19
N THR A 194 30.37 2.02 -24.02
CA THR A 194 29.75 0.78 -23.55
C THR A 194 30.84 -0.22 -23.18
N MET A 195 30.68 -0.95 -22.08
CA MET A 195 31.71 -1.85 -21.55
C MET A 195 31.23 -3.29 -21.51
N LEU A 196 32.16 -4.21 -21.74
CA LEU A 196 31.94 -5.63 -21.55
C LEU A 196 32.35 -6.01 -20.13
N LEU A 197 31.38 -6.36 -19.28
CA LEU A 197 31.64 -6.63 -17.85
C LEU A 197 31.86 -8.13 -17.57
N GLN A 198 31.23 -9.01 -18.34
CA GLN A 198 31.29 -10.47 -18.19
C GLN A 198 31.01 -11.13 -19.54
N GLN A 199 31.68 -12.24 -19.86
CA GLN A 199 31.51 -12.97 -21.13
C GLN A 199 31.64 -14.51 -21.05
N ASP A 200 31.79 -15.06 -19.85
CA ASP A 200 32.06 -16.46 -19.54
C ASP A 200 30.97 -17.08 -18.64
N GLY A 201 29.76 -16.54 -18.69
CA GLY A 201 28.64 -17.00 -17.87
C GLY A 201 27.94 -18.26 -18.41
N THR A 202 26.88 -18.64 -17.71
CA THR A 202 26.11 -19.88 -17.96
C THR A 202 25.48 -19.92 -19.36
N ILE A 203 25.56 -21.06 -20.04
CA ILE A 203 24.73 -21.37 -21.23
C ILE A 203 23.45 -22.05 -20.75
N TRP A 204 22.31 -21.65 -21.30
CA TRP A 204 21.00 -22.04 -20.79
C TRP A 204 20.27 -22.99 -21.74
N THR A 205 19.68 -24.05 -21.20
CA THR A 205 18.58 -24.74 -21.89
C THR A 205 17.31 -23.88 -21.79
N PRO A 206 16.39 -23.96 -22.77
CA PRO A 206 15.09 -23.29 -22.70
C PRO A 206 14.32 -23.59 -21.39
N GLU A 207 14.38 -24.85 -20.93
CA GLU A 207 13.69 -25.32 -19.73
C GLU A 207 14.31 -24.76 -18.45
N ALA A 208 15.64 -24.74 -18.35
CA ALA A 208 16.34 -24.19 -17.20
C ALA A 208 16.08 -22.67 -17.09
N LEU A 209 16.05 -21.98 -18.22
CA LEU A 209 15.77 -20.54 -18.26
C LEU A 209 14.31 -20.25 -17.85
N LEU A 210 13.35 -21.03 -18.32
CA LEU A 210 11.95 -20.95 -17.86
C LEU A 210 11.80 -21.28 -16.37
N GLY A 211 12.56 -22.25 -15.85
CA GLY A 211 12.58 -22.58 -14.43
C GLY A 211 13.10 -21.42 -13.56
N ALA A 212 14.09 -20.68 -14.05
CA ALA A 212 14.60 -19.48 -13.38
C ALA A 212 13.63 -18.28 -13.46
N PHE A 213 12.73 -18.28 -14.46
CA PHE A 213 11.73 -17.24 -14.68
C PHE A 213 10.31 -17.85 -14.85
N PRO A 214 9.71 -18.40 -13.77
CA PRO A 214 8.49 -19.20 -13.88
C PRO A 214 7.28 -18.38 -14.33
N VAL A 215 6.52 -18.93 -15.27
CA VAL A 215 5.25 -18.38 -15.73
C VAL A 215 4.20 -18.57 -14.63
N ARG A 216 3.69 -17.48 -14.05
CA ARG A 216 2.48 -17.54 -13.22
C ARG A 216 1.29 -17.90 -14.12
N PRO A 217 0.46 -18.92 -13.80
CA PRO A 217 -0.66 -19.29 -14.65
C PRO A 217 -1.62 -18.11 -14.81
N LYS A 218 -1.87 -17.70 -16.06
CA LYS A 218 -3.01 -16.84 -16.37
C LYS A 218 -4.27 -17.67 -16.19
N GLN A 219 -5.19 -17.22 -15.34
CA GLN A 219 -6.54 -17.78 -15.28
C GLN A 219 -7.15 -17.75 -16.70
N GLN A 220 -7.51 -18.93 -17.21
CA GLN A 220 -8.26 -19.02 -18.46
C GLN A 220 -9.59 -18.31 -18.28
N ARG A 221 -9.77 -17.21 -19.01
CA ARG A 221 -11.06 -16.55 -19.15
C ARG A 221 -11.94 -17.36 -20.08
N ALA A 222 -13.10 -17.77 -19.57
CA ALA A 222 -14.17 -18.32 -20.38
C ALA A 222 -14.60 -17.27 -21.41
N THR A 223 -14.70 -17.69 -22.67
CA THR A 223 -15.33 -16.91 -23.74
C THR A 223 -16.83 -16.77 -23.38
N PRO A 224 -17.37 -15.56 -23.20
CA PRO A 224 -18.80 -15.41 -22.97
C PRO A 224 -19.56 -15.90 -24.20
N ALA A 225 -20.60 -16.72 -23.99
CA ALA A 225 -21.50 -17.13 -25.05
C ALA A 225 -22.15 -15.88 -25.70
N SER A 226 -22.20 -15.89 -27.02
CA SER A 226 -22.75 -14.81 -27.85
C SER A 226 -24.22 -14.52 -27.48
N ARG A 227 -24.50 -13.27 -27.09
CA ARG A 227 -25.85 -12.71 -27.12
C ARG A 227 -25.97 -11.75 -28.31
N PRO A 228 -27.10 -11.72 -29.02
CA PRO A 228 -27.31 -10.77 -30.10
C PRO A 228 -27.32 -9.33 -29.58
N HIS A 229 -26.58 -8.45 -30.25
CA HIS A 229 -26.54 -7.01 -30.01
C HIS A 229 -27.85 -6.35 -30.51
N ASP A 230 -28.47 -5.48 -29.70
CA ASP A 230 -29.79 -4.86 -29.93
C ASP A 230 -29.75 -3.60 -30.83
N GLY A 231 -28.63 -3.38 -31.53
CA GLY A 231 -28.47 -2.35 -32.55
C GLY A 231 -28.18 -0.94 -32.04
N LYS A 232 -28.24 -0.69 -30.72
CA LYS A 232 -28.04 0.66 -30.14
C LYS A 232 -26.57 1.07 -30.00
N GLY A 233 -25.62 0.13 -29.85
CA GLY A 233 -24.18 0.41 -29.71
C GLY A 233 -23.46 0.84 -31.00
N LEU A 234 -24.08 0.73 -32.17
CA LEU A 234 -23.44 1.13 -33.45
C LEU A 234 -23.15 2.65 -33.51
N LEU A 235 -24.00 3.45 -32.88
CA LEU A 235 -23.98 4.92 -32.95
C LEU A 235 -22.74 5.55 -32.26
N THR A 236 -22.08 4.83 -31.34
CA THR A 236 -20.89 5.31 -30.61
C THR A 236 -19.57 4.87 -31.25
N VAL A 237 -19.57 3.75 -31.97
CA VAL A 237 -18.36 3.16 -32.59
C VAL A 237 -18.15 3.69 -34.01
N GLU A 238 -19.23 3.90 -34.78
CA GLU A 238 -19.16 4.32 -36.18
C GLU A 238 -18.41 5.65 -36.41
N PRO A 239 -18.58 6.71 -35.59
CA PRO A 239 -17.80 7.95 -35.75
C PRO A 239 -16.29 7.72 -35.61
N LEU A 240 -15.87 6.88 -34.66
CA LEU A 240 -14.45 6.56 -34.43
C LEU A 240 -13.87 5.72 -35.56
N VAL A 241 -14.69 4.86 -36.17
CA VAL A 241 -14.33 4.06 -37.33
C VAL A 241 -14.21 4.92 -38.59
N ALA A 242 -15.14 5.86 -38.79
CA ALA A 242 -15.18 6.77 -39.95
C ALA A 242 -14.05 7.81 -39.93
N GLU A 243 -13.59 8.19 -38.74
CA GLU A 243 -12.51 9.16 -38.58
C GLU A 243 -11.13 8.52 -38.84
N ARG A 244 -10.33 9.13 -39.72
CA ARG A 244 -8.96 8.65 -40.01
C ARG A 244 -7.98 8.89 -38.86
N GLY A 245 -8.14 10.02 -38.16
CA GLY A 245 -7.29 10.50 -37.07
C GLY A 245 -5.87 10.88 -37.51
N GLU A 246 -5.26 11.87 -36.86
CA GLU A 246 -3.85 12.23 -37.09
C GLU A 246 -2.91 11.10 -36.63
N ASN A 247 -3.21 10.49 -35.48
CA ASN A 247 -2.59 9.27 -35.01
C ASN A 247 -3.38 8.03 -35.47
N ARG A 248 -3.09 7.55 -36.68
CA ARG A 248 -3.80 6.42 -37.29
C ARG A 248 -3.85 5.15 -36.44
N SER A 249 -2.82 4.85 -35.63
CA SER A 249 -2.83 3.67 -34.74
C SER A 249 -3.63 3.92 -33.46
N GLY A 250 -3.54 5.12 -32.91
CA GLY A 250 -4.31 5.53 -31.74
C GLY A 250 -5.81 5.58 -32.02
N GLN A 251 -6.20 6.10 -33.19
CA GLN A 251 -7.59 6.13 -33.63
C GLN A 251 -8.15 4.72 -33.83
N PHE A 252 -7.39 3.85 -34.49
CA PHE A 252 -7.76 2.44 -34.68
C PHE A 252 -7.96 1.72 -33.34
N GLN A 253 -7.02 1.86 -32.39
CA GLN A 253 -7.17 1.28 -31.06
C GLN A 253 -8.36 1.87 -30.30
N SER A 254 -8.67 3.15 -30.51
CA SER A 254 -9.84 3.81 -29.88
C SER A 254 -11.15 3.21 -30.40
N ALA A 255 -11.25 2.97 -31.71
CA ALA A 255 -12.38 2.29 -32.32
C ALA A 255 -12.54 0.84 -31.80
N VAL A 256 -11.43 0.08 -31.67
CA VAL A 256 -11.44 -1.27 -31.10
C VAL A 256 -11.86 -1.25 -29.63
N ASN A 257 -11.34 -0.32 -28.82
CA ASN A 257 -11.71 -0.18 -27.42
C ASN A 257 -13.18 0.20 -27.24
N ALA A 258 -13.75 0.98 -28.15
CA ALA A 258 -15.17 1.34 -28.14
C ALA A 258 -16.04 0.13 -28.52
N ALA A 259 -15.66 -0.61 -29.56
CA ALA A 259 -16.35 -1.82 -30.00
C ALA A 259 -16.40 -2.89 -28.89
N VAL A 260 -15.28 -3.12 -28.20
CA VAL A 260 -15.20 -4.04 -27.05
C VAL A 260 -16.12 -3.57 -25.91
N ARG A 261 -16.17 -2.25 -25.64
CA ARG A 261 -17.02 -1.66 -24.60
C ARG A 261 -18.51 -1.85 -24.85
N VAL A 262 -18.95 -1.75 -26.11
CA VAL A 262 -20.37 -1.93 -26.47
C VAL A 262 -20.73 -3.39 -26.77
N GLY A 263 -19.79 -4.32 -26.56
CA GLY A 263 -20.03 -5.75 -26.77
C GLY A 263 -20.17 -6.17 -28.24
N MET A 264 -19.64 -5.38 -29.18
CA MET A 264 -19.52 -5.84 -30.56
C MET A 264 -18.56 -7.03 -30.62
N THR A 265 -18.76 -7.88 -31.62
CA THR A 265 -17.82 -8.93 -31.99
C THR A 265 -16.72 -8.39 -32.91
N PRO A 266 -15.56 -9.05 -32.99
CA PRO A 266 -14.54 -8.73 -33.99
C PRO A 266 -15.09 -8.70 -35.42
N ASP A 267 -16.04 -9.60 -35.73
CA ASP A 267 -16.69 -9.71 -37.05
C ASP A 267 -17.56 -8.48 -37.34
N GLU A 268 -18.34 -8.01 -36.36
CA GLU A 268 -19.17 -6.81 -36.49
C GLU A 268 -18.32 -5.54 -36.62
N LEU A 269 -17.21 -5.44 -35.88
CA LEU A 269 -16.29 -4.31 -36.00
C LEU A 269 -15.59 -4.32 -37.37
N GLU A 270 -15.17 -5.49 -37.85
CA GLU A 270 -14.56 -5.64 -39.16
C GLU A 270 -15.53 -5.19 -40.27
N ALA A 271 -16.79 -5.64 -40.20
CA ALA A 271 -17.82 -5.23 -41.16
C ALA A 271 -18.05 -3.70 -41.13
N LEU A 272 -18.05 -3.09 -39.95
CA LEU A 272 -18.17 -1.63 -39.80
C LEU A 272 -16.95 -0.90 -40.39
N MET A 273 -15.73 -1.34 -40.10
CA MET A 273 -14.50 -0.76 -40.65
C MET A 273 -14.41 -0.88 -42.17
N ARG A 274 -14.92 -1.97 -42.75
CA ARG A 274 -14.98 -2.15 -44.21
C ARG A 274 -15.98 -1.22 -44.89
N ARG A 275 -17.04 -0.79 -44.19
CA ARG A 275 -17.98 0.24 -44.69
C ARG A 275 -17.34 1.65 -44.72
N HIS A 276 -16.27 1.86 -43.96
CA HIS A 276 -15.52 3.12 -43.88
C HIS A 276 -14.07 2.95 -44.33
N PRO A 277 -13.81 2.64 -45.63
CA PRO A 277 -12.46 2.31 -46.11
C PRO A 277 -11.45 3.46 -45.99
N ASN A 278 -11.93 4.70 -45.89
CA ASN A 278 -11.11 5.90 -45.71
C ASN A 278 -10.94 6.32 -44.23
N GLY A 279 -11.51 5.54 -43.30
CA GLY A 279 -11.49 5.82 -41.86
C GLY A 279 -10.26 5.28 -41.14
N CYS A 280 -10.38 4.98 -39.84
CA CYS A 280 -9.24 4.61 -38.99
C CYS A 280 -8.53 3.32 -39.46
N ALA A 281 -9.25 2.46 -40.20
CA ALA A 281 -8.76 1.21 -40.75
C ALA A 281 -8.01 1.35 -42.09
N SER A 282 -8.00 2.55 -42.72
CA SER A 282 -7.55 2.71 -44.12
C SER A 282 -6.16 2.11 -44.39
N LYS A 283 -5.20 2.34 -43.48
CA LYS A 283 -3.82 1.86 -43.63
C LYS A 283 -3.66 0.33 -43.56
N TYR A 284 -4.66 -0.38 -43.06
CA TYR A 284 -4.67 -1.85 -42.99
C TYR A 284 -5.41 -2.48 -44.18
N LEU A 285 -6.13 -1.67 -44.95
CA LEU A 285 -6.77 -2.05 -46.22
C LEU A 285 -5.86 -1.71 -47.42
N GLU A 286 -4.99 -0.70 -47.29
CA GLU A 286 -4.02 -0.31 -48.32
C GLU A 286 -2.95 -1.38 -48.60
N GLY A 287 -2.84 -1.82 -49.85
CA GLY A 287 -1.79 -2.72 -50.37
C GLY A 287 -2.03 -4.21 -50.11
N ARG A 288 -2.04 -4.64 -48.84
CA ARG A 288 -2.45 -6.00 -48.43
C ARG A 288 -3.45 -5.88 -47.31
N ASP A 289 -4.60 -6.55 -47.46
CA ASP A 289 -5.64 -6.57 -46.44
C ASP A 289 -5.13 -7.31 -45.20
N ARG A 290 -4.96 -6.55 -44.11
CA ARG A 290 -4.49 -7.02 -42.81
C ARG A 290 -5.47 -6.65 -41.71
N LEU A 291 -6.68 -6.24 -42.07
CA LEU A 291 -7.63 -5.63 -41.15
C LEU A 291 -7.97 -6.61 -40.03
N ARG A 292 -8.36 -7.85 -40.36
CA ARG A 292 -8.71 -8.87 -39.37
C ARG A 292 -7.59 -9.14 -38.37
N VAL A 293 -6.38 -9.36 -38.88
CA VAL A 293 -5.20 -9.65 -38.03
C VAL A 293 -4.94 -8.51 -37.05
N GLU A 294 -5.11 -7.26 -37.47
CA GLU A 294 -4.91 -6.13 -36.56
C GLU A 294 -6.09 -5.94 -35.59
N ILE A 295 -7.34 -6.20 -36.02
CA ILE A 295 -8.49 -6.23 -35.12
C ILE A 295 -8.22 -7.22 -34.00
N GLU A 296 -7.90 -8.48 -34.31
CA GLU A 296 -7.63 -9.52 -33.30
C GLU A 296 -6.47 -9.14 -32.37
N ARG A 297 -5.38 -8.59 -32.93
CA ARG A 297 -4.22 -8.12 -32.16
C ARG A 297 -4.57 -6.98 -31.21
N SER A 298 -5.43 -6.06 -31.65
CA SER A 298 -5.84 -4.88 -30.89
C SER A 298 -6.94 -5.23 -29.87
N TRP A 299 -7.74 -6.25 -30.18
CA TRP A 299 -8.82 -6.79 -29.35
C TRP A 299 -8.27 -7.35 -28.04
N GLY A 300 -7.20 -8.15 -28.12
CA GLY A 300 -6.53 -8.70 -26.93
C GLY A 300 -5.80 -7.67 -26.05
N LYS A 301 -5.72 -6.40 -26.49
CA LYS A 301 -5.17 -5.27 -25.74
C LYS A 301 -6.23 -4.32 -25.21
N ALA A 302 -7.47 -4.46 -25.71
CA ALA A 302 -8.57 -3.66 -25.19
C ALA A 302 -8.80 -4.08 -23.73
N PRO A 303 -9.02 -3.11 -22.82
CA PRO A 303 -9.42 -3.46 -21.46
C PRO A 303 -10.66 -4.32 -21.53
N ASP A 304 -10.71 -5.39 -20.72
CA ASP A 304 -11.87 -6.27 -20.72
C ASP A 304 -13.14 -5.46 -20.64
N GLY A 305 -14.17 -5.94 -21.33
CA GLY A 305 -15.54 -5.54 -21.09
C GLY A 305 -15.94 -5.92 -19.66
N GLN A 306 -15.36 -5.27 -18.65
CA GLN A 306 -16.22 -4.66 -17.66
C GLN A 306 -17.20 -3.86 -18.49
N VAL A 307 -18.44 -4.30 -18.48
CA VAL A 307 -19.58 -3.44 -18.73
C VAL A 307 -19.33 -2.25 -17.81
N THR A 308 -18.65 -1.23 -18.33
CA THR A 308 -18.91 0.11 -17.90
C THR A 308 -20.37 0.22 -18.28
N GLN A 309 -21.24 0.06 -17.29
CA GLN A 309 -22.52 0.76 -17.34
C GLN A 309 -22.16 2.09 -17.99
N GLU A 310 -22.80 2.38 -19.14
CA GLU A 310 -22.81 3.73 -19.68
C GLU A 310 -22.75 4.64 -18.47
N ALA A 311 -21.63 5.36 -18.30
CA ALA A 311 -21.63 6.41 -17.32
C ALA A 311 -22.71 7.30 -17.87
N GLU A 312 -23.93 7.18 -17.31
CA GLU A 312 -25.01 8.10 -17.53
C GLU A 312 -24.32 9.47 -17.54
N PRO A 313 -24.56 10.31 -18.58
CA PRO A 313 -23.95 11.63 -18.63
C PRO A 313 -24.02 12.20 -17.21
N PRO A 314 -22.88 12.53 -16.58
CA PRO A 314 -22.80 12.67 -15.13
C PRO A 314 -23.99 13.51 -14.71
N ALA A 315 -24.83 12.92 -13.86
CA ALA A 315 -26.12 13.51 -13.52
C ALA A 315 -25.90 15.01 -13.32
N PRO A 316 -26.66 15.87 -14.01
CA PRO A 316 -26.38 17.29 -14.00
C PRO A 316 -26.24 17.72 -12.55
N ILE A 317 -25.16 18.44 -12.24
CA ILE A 317 -24.91 18.90 -10.87
C ILE A 317 -25.96 19.96 -10.57
N VAL A 318 -27.08 19.51 -10.01
CA VAL A 318 -28.19 20.34 -9.58
C VAL A 318 -28.09 20.51 -8.08
N ALA A 319 -27.84 21.74 -7.63
CA ALA A 319 -27.92 22.07 -6.22
C ALA A 319 -29.37 21.87 -5.74
N ALA A 320 -29.58 20.93 -4.82
CA ALA A 320 -30.89 20.75 -4.20
C ALA A 320 -31.14 21.86 -3.16
N PRO A 321 -32.29 22.55 -3.18
CA PRO A 321 -32.63 23.50 -2.13
C PRO A 321 -32.79 22.76 -0.79
N PHE A 322 -32.31 23.37 0.29
CA PHE A 322 -32.51 22.84 1.63
C PHE A 322 -34.00 22.76 1.96
N GLN A 323 -34.46 21.58 2.38
CA GLN A 323 -35.82 21.39 2.86
C GLN A 323 -35.80 21.40 4.39
N TRP A 324 -36.33 22.48 4.97
CA TRP A 324 -36.56 22.53 6.41
C TRP A 324 -37.54 21.41 6.79
N CYS A 325 -37.15 20.58 7.75
CA CYS A 325 -38.00 19.55 8.31
C CYS A 325 -38.15 19.74 9.82
N ASP A 326 -39.22 19.19 10.38
CA ASP A 326 -39.41 19.11 11.82
C ASP A 326 -38.20 18.41 12.47
N PRO A 327 -37.50 19.07 13.42
CA PRO A 327 -36.33 18.49 14.08
C PRO A 327 -36.57 17.09 14.68
N GLN A 328 -37.80 16.78 15.12
CA GLN A 328 -38.12 15.47 15.70
C GLN A 328 -38.17 14.34 14.66
N ARG A 329 -38.26 14.68 13.36
CA ARG A 329 -38.26 13.71 12.26
C ARG A 329 -36.87 13.44 11.70
N ILE A 330 -35.85 14.17 12.13
CA ILE A 330 -34.47 13.96 11.70
C ILE A 330 -33.97 12.65 12.35
N PRO A 331 -33.52 11.65 11.56
CA PRO A 331 -32.99 10.42 12.13
C PRO A 331 -31.81 10.69 13.06
N MET A 332 -31.78 10.01 14.22
CA MET A 332 -30.64 10.06 15.12
C MET A 332 -29.38 9.51 14.43
N ARG A 333 -28.21 10.01 14.85
CA ARG A 333 -26.93 9.42 14.44
C ARG A 333 -26.87 7.96 14.90
N GLN A 334 -26.54 7.07 13.98
CA GLN A 334 -26.50 5.63 14.22
C GLN A 334 -25.12 5.23 14.77
N TRP A 335 -24.86 5.59 16.02
CA TRP A 335 -23.69 5.14 16.76
C TRP A 335 -23.77 3.64 17.02
N ILE A 336 -22.61 2.98 17.04
CA ILE A 336 -22.47 1.56 17.39
C ILE A 336 -21.86 1.43 18.79
N TYR A 337 -20.77 2.16 19.07
CA TYR A 337 -20.06 2.03 20.35
C TYR A 337 -19.13 3.21 20.65
N GLY A 338 -19.12 3.64 21.92
CA GLY A 338 -18.10 4.55 22.49
C GLY A 338 -17.97 5.93 21.85
N ARG A 339 -18.99 6.39 21.11
CA ARG A 339 -18.92 7.61 20.27
C ARG A 339 -17.71 7.63 19.32
N HIS A 340 -17.21 6.44 18.98
CA HIS A 340 -16.11 6.24 18.05
C HIS A 340 -16.64 5.55 16.79
N TYR A 341 -17.29 4.40 16.93
CA TYR A 341 -17.86 3.67 15.79
C TYR A 341 -19.25 4.19 15.44
N ILE A 342 -19.42 4.63 14.20
CA ILE A 342 -20.67 5.15 13.66
C ILE A 342 -20.92 4.60 12.24
N ARG A 343 -22.15 4.16 11.99
CA ARG A 343 -22.58 3.64 10.68
C ARG A 343 -22.23 4.63 9.56
N LYS A 344 -21.82 4.10 8.40
CA LYS A 344 -21.47 4.84 7.17
C LYS A 344 -20.21 5.69 7.23
N PHE A 345 -19.44 5.63 8.31
CA PHE A 345 -18.22 6.42 8.45
C PHE A 345 -17.00 5.57 8.78
N VAL A 346 -15.84 6.17 8.49
CA VAL A 346 -14.52 5.68 8.86
C VAL A 346 -14.10 6.31 10.19
N SER A 347 -13.52 5.48 11.04
CA SER A 347 -12.80 5.87 12.25
C SER A 347 -11.35 5.36 12.19
N THR A 348 -10.48 5.94 13.01
CA THR A 348 -9.09 5.50 13.08
C THR A 348 -8.53 5.51 14.49
N THR A 349 -7.75 4.50 14.80
CA THR A 349 -6.98 4.36 16.04
C THR A 349 -5.49 4.41 15.71
N VAL A 350 -4.79 5.45 16.18
CA VAL A 350 -3.35 5.63 16.02
C VAL A 350 -2.62 5.15 17.27
N SER A 351 -1.51 4.45 17.14
CA SER A 351 -0.65 4.12 18.30
C SER A 351 0.74 3.72 17.86
N PRO A 352 1.76 3.90 18.72
CA PRO A 352 3.00 3.11 18.64
C PRO A 352 2.73 1.60 18.60
N GLY A 353 3.71 0.84 18.11
CA GLY A 353 3.68 -0.62 18.19
C GLY A 353 3.71 -1.12 19.63
N GLY A 354 3.00 -2.21 19.91
CA GLY A 354 3.06 -2.92 21.21
C GLY A 354 2.29 -2.30 22.37
N VAL A 355 1.51 -1.23 22.18
CA VAL A 355 0.76 -0.58 23.27
C VAL A 355 -0.55 -1.29 23.60
N GLY A 356 -1.24 -1.86 22.60
CA GLY A 356 -2.50 -2.58 22.82
C GLY A 356 -3.59 -2.43 21.75
N LYS A 357 -3.32 -1.77 20.60
CA LYS A 357 -4.32 -1.53 19.53
C LYS A 357 -5.15 -2.76 19.16
N SER A 358 -4.48 -3.85 18.79
CA SER A 358 -5.16 -5.08 18.36
C SER A 358 -5.95 -5.73 19.48
N SER A 359 -5.44 -5.71 20.72
CA SER A 359 -6.14 -6.27 21.88
C SER A 359 -7.37 -5.42 22.25
N LEU A 360 -7.27 -4.09 22.17
CA LEU A 360 -8.40 -3.18 22.34
C LEU A 360 -9.48 -3.45 21.27
N GLY A 361 -9.09 -3.51 19.99
CA GLY A 361 -10.02 -3.79 18.89
C GLY A 361 -10.71 -5.15 19.02
N VAL A 362 -10.00 -6.19 19.50
CA VAL A 362 -10.61 -7.50 19.81
C VAL A 362 -11.66 -7.38 20.91
N VAL A 363 -11.35 -6.73 22.04
CA VAL A 363 -12.31 -6.62 23.16
C VAL A 363 -13.53 -5.78 22.76
N GLU A 364 -13.34 -4.71 21.98
CA GLU A 364 -14.45 -3.91 21.46
C GLU A 364 -15.30 -4.68 20.44
N ALA A 365 -14.68 -5.49 19.57
CA ALA A 365 -15.39 -6.38 18.67
C ALA A 365 -16.27 -7.38 19.46
N LEU A 366 -15.74 -7.94 20.55
CA LEU A 366 -16.50 -8.82 21.44
C LEU A 366 -17.62 -8.06 22.15
N ALA A 367 -17.38 -6.84 22.65
CA ALA A 367 -18.41 -6.03 23.28
C ALA A 367 -19.58 -5.77 22.32
N ILE A 368 -19.30 -5.39 21.08
CA ILE A 368 -20.31 -5.11 20.06
C ILE A 368 -21.03 -6.38 19.60
N ALA A 369 -20.30 -7.47 19.33
CA ALA A 369 -20.89 -8.73 18.91
C ALA A 369 -21.80 -9.34 19.99
N THR A 370 -21.46 -9.14 21.27
CA THR A 370 -22.24 -9.65 22.41
C THR A 370 -23.28 -8.66 22.95
N GLY A 371 -23.18 -7.37 22.62
CA GLY A 371 -24.01 -6.31 23.20
C GLY A 371 -23.70 -5.99 24.66
N ARG A 372 -22.56 -6.46 25.19
CA ARG A 372 -22.18 -6.37 26.62
C ARG A 372 -21.18 -5.24 26.87
N PRO A 373 -21.25 -4.56 28.02
CA PRO A 373 -20.36 -3.44 28.34
C PRO A 373 -19.00 -3.90 28.90
N LEU A 374 -18.20 -4.62 28.10
CA LEU A 374 -16.97 -5.29 28.57
C LEU A 374 -15.91 -4.31 29.11
N LEU A 375 -15.87 -3.10 28.57
CA LEU A 375 -14.96 -2.03 29.01
C LEU A 375 -15.70 -0.90 29.74
N GLY A 376 -16.87 -1.18 30.32
CA GLY A 376 -17.71 -0.20 31.01
C GLY A 376 -18.52 0.71 30.07
N VAL A 377 -18.45 0.49 28.76
CA VAL A 377 -19.21 1.24 27.74
C VAL A 377 -20.28 0.33 27.15
N GLN A 378 -21.55 0.73 27.27
CA GLN A 378 -22.66 -0.01 26.66
C GLN A 378 -22.69 0.21 25.14
N PRO A 379 -22.72 -0.86 24.31
CA PRO A 379 -22.97 -0.71 22.88
C PRO A 379 -24.33 -0.05 22.61
N ASP A 380 -24.34 0.97 21.74
CA ASP A 380 -25.59 1.59 21.23
C ASP A 380 -26.31 0.60 20.28
N GLU A 381 -25.54 -0.28 19.61
CA GLU A 381 -26.05 -1.30 18.69
C GLU A 381 -25.24 -2.61 18.82
N GLN A 382 -25.94 -3.75 18.92
CA GLN A 382 -25.36 -5.07 18.72
C GLN A 382 -25.41 -5.43 17.24
N THR A 383 -24.26 -5.69 16.63
CA THR A 383 -24.17 -6.04 15.21
C THR A 383 -23.05 -7.05 14.96
N ASN A 384 -23.09 -7.69 13.80
CA ASN A 384 -22.01 -8.56 13.35
C ASN A 384 -20.73 -7.75 13.11
N VAL A 385 -19.59 -8.28 13.54
CA VAL A 385 -18.27 -7.64 13.47
C VAL A 385 -17.33 -8.50 12.66
N TRP A 386 -16.57 -7.88 11.76
CA TRP A 386 -15.51 -8.54 11.02
C TRP A 386 -14.15 -7.95 11.39
N VAL A 387 -13.27 -8.79 11.92
CA VAL A 387 -11.88 -8.45 12.22
C VAL A 387 -10.99 -9.06 11.15
N TRP A 388 -10.39 -8.22 10.32
CA TRP A 388 -9.36 -8.62 9.37
C TRP A 388 -8.00 -8.15 9.90
N ASN A 389 -7.09 -9.08 10.17
CA ASN A 389 -5.74 -8.75 10.60
C ASN A 389 -4.72 -9.07 9.51
N GLY A 390 -4.02 -8.05 9.03
CA GLY A 390 -3.08 -8.15 7.92
C GLY A 390 -1.66 -8.62 8.27
N GLU A 391 -1.34 -8.84 9.56
CA GLU A 391 0.02 -9.13 10.03
C GLU A 391 0.16 -10.53 10.65
N ASP A 392 -0.78 -10.94 11.48
CA ASP A 392 -0.76 -12.15 12.31
C ASP A 392 -1.51 -13.32 11.65
N PRO A 393 -1.06 -14.58 11.84
CA PRO A 393 -1.76 -15.75 11.34
C PRO A 393 -3.06 -16.02 12.14
N LEU A 394 -3.98 -16.79 11.57
CA LEU A 394 -5.30 -17.03 12.15
C LEU A 394 -5.23 -17.66 13.56
N GLU A 395 -4.25 -18.53 13.82
CA GLU A 395 -4.06 -19.18 15.12
C GLU A 395 -3.75 -18.15 16.22
N GLU A 396 -2.97 -17.12 15.90
CA GLU A 396 -2.65 -16.05 16.85
C GLU A 396 -3.87 -15.17 17.12
N MET A 397 -4.67 -14.89 16.10
CA MET A 397 -5.95 -14.20 16.28
C MET A 397 -6.90 -15.01 17.17
N GLN A 398 -6.97 -16.33 16.96
CA GLN A 398 -7.77 -17.23 17.79
C GLN A 398 -7.32 -17.18 19.25
N ARG A 399 -6.01 -17.26 19.54
CA ARG A 399 -5.49 -17.13 20.92
C ARG A 399 -5.96 -15.84 21.58
N ARG A 400 -5.87 -14.70 20.88
CA ARG A 400 -6.28 -13.38 21.41
C ARG A 400 -7.77 -13.28 21.67
N ILE A 401 -8.59 -13.73 20.72
CA ILE A 401 -10.04 -13.70 20.84
C ILE A 401 -10.50 -14.63 21.97
N VAL A 402 -9.97 -15.85 22.03
CA VAL A 402 -10.34 -16.84 23.05
C VAL A 402 -9.89 -16.39 24.44
N ALA A 403 -8.69 -15.83 24.59
CA ALA A 403 -8.24 -15.28 25.87
C ALA A 403 -9.16 -14.16 26.36
N ALA A 404 -9.53 -13.23 25.48
CA ALA A 404 -10.48 -12.18 25.81
C ALA A 404 -11.86 -12.74 26.17
N ALA A 405 -12.34 -13.74 25.42
CA ALA A 405 -13.60 -14.42 25.70
C ALA A 405 -13.59 -15.12 27.07
N ILE A 406 -12.50 -15.82 27.43
CA ILE A 406 -12.32 -16.43 28.76
C ILE A 406 -12.40 -15.36 29.85
N HIS A 407 -11.64 -14.27 29.70
CA HIS A 407 -11.60 -13.20 30.69
C HIS A 407 -12.99 -12.61 30.98
N PHE A 408 -13.79 -12.40 29.93
CA PHE A 408 -15.11 -11.78 30.04
C PHE A 408 -16.27 -12.78 30.18
N GLY A 409 -15.98 -14.09 30.29
CA GLY A 409 -17.00 -15.14 30.36
C GLY A 409 -17.93 -15.12 29.15
N ILE A 410 -17.36 -15.17 27.95
CA ILE A 410 -18.06 -15.22 26.67
C ILE A 410 -17.89 -16.63 26.08
N GLY A 411 -19.00 -17.27 25.74
CA GLY A 411 -19.02 -18.61 25.16
C GLY A 411 -19.15 -18.60 23.63
N PRO A 412 -18.96 -19.76 22.97
CA PRO A 412 -19.12 -19.89 21.52
C PRO A 412 -20.47 -19.41 20.99
N GLN A 413 -21.55 -19.68 21.74
CA GLN A 413 -22.92 -19.28 21.39
C GLN A 413 -23.12 -17.77 21.30
N ASP A 414 -22.29 -17.00 21.99
CA ASP A 414 -22.37 -15.53 21.99
C ASP A 414 -21.76 -14.93 20.72
N LEU A 415 -20.88 -15.68 20.04
CA LEU A 415 -20.07 -15.23 18.91
C LEU A 415 -20.43 -15.89 17.57
N GLN A 416 -21.00 -17.09 17.60
CA GLN A 416 -21.32 -17.86 16.40
C GLN A 416 -22.29 -17.07 15.48
N GLY A 417 -21.88 -16.85 14.23
CA GLY A 417 -22.64 -16.07 13.26
C GLY A 417 -22.62 -14.54 13.50
N ARG A 418 -21.86 -14.07 14.50
CA ARG A 418 -21.73 -12.65 14.85
C ARG A 418 -20.31 -12.11 14.72
N LEU A 419 -19.29 -12.90 15.05
CA LEU A 419 -17.89 -12.53 14.88
C LEU A 419 -17.30 -13.26 13.67
N PHE A 420 -16.74 -12.49 12.74
CA PHE A 420 -16.05 -12.97 11.55
C PHE A 420 -14.57 -12.59 11.66
N VAL A 421 -13.67 -13.49 11.27
CA VAL A 421 -12.24 -13.32 11.47
C VAL A 421 -11.47 -13.84 10.26
N ASN A 422 -10.56 -13.02 9.74
CA ASN A 422 -9.66 -13.42 8.66
C ASN A 422 -8.25 -12.91 8.91
N SER A 423 -7.26 -13.74 8.57
CA SER A 423 -5.86 -13.32 8.47
C SER A 423 -5.56 -12.88 7.04
N GLY A 424 -4.87 -11.75 6.90
CA GLY A 424 -4.32 -11.26 5.63
C GLY A 424 -3.20 -12.13 5.07
N ARG A 425 -2.66 -13.07 5.87
CA ARG A 425 -1.74 -14.09 5.37
C ARG A 425 -2.43 -15.12 4.48
N ASP A 426 -3.73 -15.34 4.72
CA ASP A 426 -4.55 -16.30 3.98
C ASP A 426 -5.49 -15.61 2.99
N THR A 427 -6.02 -14.44 3.36
CA THR A 427 -7.01 -13.68 2.58
C THR A 427 -6.54 -12.23 2.44
N ASP A 428 -5.80 -11.92 1.38
CA ASP A 428 -5.30 -10.56 1.12
C ASP A 428 -6.43 -9.61 0.72
N ILE A 429 -6.51 -8.44 1.38
CA ILE A 429 -7.47 -7.36 1.07
C ILE A 429 -6.69 -6.10 0.70
N ALA A 430 -6.10 -6.09 -0.49
CA ALA A 430 -5.45 -4.90 -1.05
C ALA A 430 -6.42 -4.13 -1.96
N ILE A 431 -7.09 -3.10 -1.42
CA ILE A 431 -8.12 -2.33 -2.16
C ILE A 431 -7.53 -1.30 -3.13
N ALA A 432 -6.22 -1.06 -3.08
CA ALA A 432 -5.55 -0.14 -3.97
C ALA A 432 -4.09 -0.54 -4.14
N GLU A 433 -3.53 -0.25 -5.32
CA GLU A 433 -2.14 -0.49 -5.65
C GLU A 433 -1.50 0.71 -6.34
N GLN A 434 -0.20 0.88 -6.11
CA GLN A 434 0.58 1.86 -6.85
C GLN A 434 0.98 1.29 -8.20
N THR A 435 0.52 1.92 -9.28
CA THR A 435 0.92 1.59 -10.64
C THR A 435 1.82 2.68 -11.22
N LYS A 436 2.42 2.41 -12.38
CA LYS A 436 3.19 3.42 -13.14
C LYS A 436 2.34 4.63 -13.55
N SER A 437 1.02 4.47 -13.66
CA SER A 437 0.04 5.52 -13.97
C SER A 437 -0.53 6.24 -12.73
N GLY A 438 -0.05 5.90 -11.53
CA GLY A 438 -0.55 6.43 -10.26
C GLY A 438 -1.30 5.37 -9.44
N THR A 439 -2.01 5.81 -8.41
CA THR A 439 -2.79 4.91 -7.55
C THR A 439 -4.03 4.40 -8.29
N VAL A 440 -4.19 3.08 -8.36
CA VAL A 440 -5.37 2.42 -8.94
C VAL A 440 -6.13 1.73 -7.81
N ILE A 441 -7.46 1.87 -7.82
CA ILE A 441 -8.35 1.14 -6.90
C ILE A 441 -8.62 -0.25 -7.49
N CYS A 442 -8.41 -1.28 -6.67
CA CYS A 442 -8.68 -2.67 -7.02
C CYS A 442 -10.19 -2.95 -6.95
N GLY A 443 -10.94 -2.48 -7.97
CA GLY A 443 -12.40 -2.57 -8.04
C GLY A 443 -12.98 -3.95 -7.66
N PRO A 444 -12.46 -5.07 -8.22
CA PRO A 444 -12.95 -6.40 -7.86
C PRO A 444 -12.79 -6.77 -6.37
N VAL A 445 -11.70 -6.33 -5.73
CA VAL A 445 -11.50 -6.55 -4.29
C VAL A 445 -12.49 -5.72 -3.48
N VAL A 446 -12.71 -4.46 -3.88
CA VAL A 446 -13.70 -3.58 -3.25
C VAL A 446 -15.11 -4.17 -3.35
N GLU A 447 -15.49 -4.70 -4.51
CA GLU A 447 -16.78 -5.35 -4.73
C GLU A 447 -16.94 -6.59 -3.84
N GLN A 448 -15.93 -7.47 -3.77
CA GLN A 448 -15.95 -8.65 -2.90
C GLN A 448 -16.07 -8.29 -1.41
N VAL A 449 -15.39 -7.22 -0.97
CA VAL A 449 -15.53 -6.70 0.40
C VAL A 449 -16.96 -6.24 0.66
N ILE A 450 -17.56 -5.46 -0.25
CA ILE A 450 -18.95 -4.98 -0.15
C ILE A 450 -19.93 -6.16 -0.09
N GLU A 451 -19.77 -7.15 -0.97
CA GLU A 451 -20.60 -8.35 -1.03
C GLU A 451 -20.49 -9.16 0.27
N THR A 452 -19.28 -9.35 0.78
CA THR A 452 -19.01 -10.05 2.05
C THR A 452 -19.68 -9.33 3.23
N ILE A 453 -19.56 -8.00 3.30
CA ILE A 453 -20.20 -7.18 4.33
C ILE A 453 -21.72 -7.35 4.30
N ARG A 454 -22.32 -7.28 3.10
CA ARG A 454 -23.79 -7.40 2.93
C ARG A 454 -24.28 -8.82 3.23
N ALA A 455 -23.63 -9.84 2.69
CA ALA A 455 -24.00 -11.23 2.87
C ALA A 455 -24.00 -11.64 4.34
N ASN A 456 -22.99 -11.18 5.08
CA ASN A 456 -22.83 -11.49 6.51
C ASN A 456 -23.47 -10.45 7.43
N LYS A 457 -24.16 -9.43 6.88
CA LYS A 457 -24.80 -8.33 7.62
C LYS A 457 -23.85 -7.64 8.61
N ILE A 458 -22.60 -7.46 8.21
CA ILE A 458 -21.56 -6.88 9.05
C ILE A 458 -21.86 -5.40 9.28
N GLY A 459 -21.87 -4.98 10.55
CA GLY A 459 -22.06 -3.59 10.94
C GLY A 459 -20.79 -2.87 11.38
N LEU A 460 -19.72 -3.60 11.71
CA LEU A 460 -18.39 -3.05 11.93
C LEU A 460 -17.34 -3.92 11.24
N VAL A 461 -16.47 -3.31 10.45
CA VAL A 461 -15.23 -3.94 9.94
C VAL A 461 -14.04 -3.27 10.61
N ILE A 462 -13.13 -4.07 11.16
CA ILE A 462 -11.86 -3.63 11.73
C ILE A 462 -10.73 -4.11 10.81
N ILE A 463 -9.96 -3.15 10.29
CA ILE A 463 -8.79 -3.37 9.44
C ILE A 463 -7.54 -3.11 10.26
N ASP A 464 -6.81 -4.17 10.60
CA ASP A 464 -5.64 -4.10 11.49
C ASP A 464 -4.38 -4.77 10.91
N PRO A 465 -3.38 -4.03 10.42
CA PRO A 465 -3.32 -2.58 10.27
C PRO A 465 -3.86 -2.09 8.92
N PHE A 466 -4.16 -0.80 8.86
CA PHE A 466 -4.53 -0.07 7.65
C PHE A 466 -3.51 -0.26 6.51
N VAL A 467 -2.21 -0.20 6.82
CA VAL A 467 -1.13 -0.32 5.82
C VAL A 467 -1.18 -1.64 5.03
N SER A 468 -1.69 -2.71 5.63
CA SER A 468 -1.82 -4.01 4.96
C SER A 468 -2.98 -4.04 3.97
N SER A 469 -3.90 -3.07 4.04
CA SER A 469 -5.08 -3.01 3.16
C SER A 469 -4.85 -2.39 1.78
N HIS A 470 -3.60 -2.03 1.47
CA HIS A 470 -3.22 -1.42 0.20
C HIS A 470 -1.75 -1.70 -0.16
N ARG A 471 -1.35 -1.36 -1.38
CA ARG A 471 0.03 -1.42 -1.89
C ARG A 471 0.52 -0.06 -2.38
N VAL A 472 0.05 1.01 -1.73
CA VAL A 472 0.49 2.39 -1.99
C VAL A 472 1.49 2.87 -0.93
N THR A 473 2.28 3.89 -1.27
CA THR A 473 3.20 4.52 -0.31
C THR A 473 2.46 5.45 0.65
N GLU A 474 2.57 5.22 1.96
CA GLU A 474 1.89 6.03 2.99
C GLU A 474 2.43 7.46 3.10
N ASN A 475 3.56 7.76 2.45
CA ASN A 475 4.09 9.11 2.36
C ASN A 475 3.44 9.93 1.22
N ASP A 476 2.67 9.31 0.32
CA ASP A 476 1.88 10.00 -0.69
C ASP A 476 0.46 10.25 -0.17
N ASN A 477 0.21 11.49 0.32
CA ASN A 477 -1.09 11.89 0.83
C ASN A 477 -2.21 11.79 -0.22
N ASN A 478 -1.93 11.96 -1.51
CA ASN A 478 -2.97 11.82 -2.55
C ASN A 478 -3.33 10.36 -2.77
N ALA A 479 -2.36 9.46 -2.66
CA ALA A 479 -2.63 8.02 -2.69
C ALA A 479 -3.46 7.60 -1.47
N ILE A 480 -3.05 8.00 -0.27
CA ILE A 480 -3.78 7.68 0.98
C ILE A 480 -5.19 8.28 1.00
N ASP A 481 -5.38 9.51 0.51
CA ASP A 481 -6.71 10.12 0.38
C ASP A 481 -7.63 9.27 -0.48
N ARG A 482 -7.14 8.74 -1.61
CA ARG A 482 -7.91 7.81 -2.46
C ARG A 482 -8.26 6.51 -1.76
N VAL A 483 -7.33 5.92 -1.00
CA VAL A 483 -7.59 4.69 -0.23
C VAL A 483 -8.62 4.95 0.87
N ALA A 484 -8.43 6.01 1.66
CA ALA A 484 -9.31 6.35 2.77
C ALA A 484 -10.73 6.71 2.28
N LYS A 485 -10.87 7.43 1.16
CA LYS A 485 -12.17 7.69 0.51
C LYS A 485 -12.81 6.42 -0.04
N THR A 486 -12.03 5.44 -0.48
CA THR A 486 -12.56 4.15 -0.93
C THR A 486 -13.14 3.37 0.25
N TRP A 487 -12.45 3.31 1.39
CA TRP A 487 -13.02 2.76 2.63
C TRP A 487 -14.27 3.52 3.11
N ALA A 488 -14.27 4.85 3.02
CA ALA A 488 -15.46 5.66 3.33
C ALA A 488 -16.64 5.36 2.40
N LYS A 489 -16.38 5.16 1.10
CA LYS A 489 -17.40 4.73 0.14
C LYS A 489 -17.94 3.33 0.49
N ILE A 490 -17.08 2.39 0.86
CA ILE A 490 -17.50 1.05 1.32
C ILE A 490 -18.42 1.18 2.54
N ALA A 491 -18.04 1.98 3.54
CA ALA A 491 -18.86 2.25 4.71
C ALA A 491 -20.26 2.80 4.32
N ASP A 492 -20.29 3.80 3.45
CA ASP A 492 -21.54 4.46 3.03
C ASP A 492 -22.49 3.50 2.28
N VAL A 493 -21.99 2.78 1.28
CA VAL A 493 -22.83 1.89 0.44
C VAL A 493 -23.25 0.60 1.13
N THR A 494 -22.53 0.18 2.18
CA THR A 494 -22.87 -1.02 2.97
C THR A 494 -23.66 -0.68 4.22
N GLY A 495 -23.56 0.56 4.72
CA GLY A 495 -24.11 0.94 6.00
C GLY A 495 -23.30 0.44 7.19
N CYS A 496 -22.09 -0.11 7.04
CA CYS A 496 -21.25 -0.49 8.18
C CYS A 496 -20.42 0.70 8.69
N ALA A 497 -19.87 0.58 9.89
CA ALA A 497 -18.72 1.37 10.33
C ALA A 497 -17.42 0.69 9.88
N ILE A 498 -16.39 1.47 9.59
CA ILE A 498 -15.05 0.96 9.26
C ILE A 498 -14.04 1.54 10.26
N GLU A 499 -13.26 0.68 10.89
CA GLU A 499 -12.15 1.06 11.74
C GLU A 499 -10.82 0.78 11.03
N LEU A 500 -9.99 1.81 10.90
CA LEU A 500 -8.66 1.71 10.28
C LEU A 500 -7.59 1.87 11.38
N VAL A 501 -7.00 0.75 11.78
CA VAL A 501 -5.98 0.73 12.83
C VAL A 501 -4.63 1.15 12.24
N HIS A 502 -4.01 2.17 12.81
CA HIS A 502 -2.85 2.81 12.20
C HIS A 502 -1.63 2.88 13.12
N HIS A 503 -0.45 2.72 12.52
CA HIS A 503 0.82 2.82 13.22
C HIS A 503 1.30 4.27 13.27
N ALA A 504 1.65 4.73 14.46
CA ALA A 504 2.30 6.02 14.65
C ALA A 504 3.77 5.97 14.21
N ARG A 505 4.31 7.14 13.82
CA ARG A 505 5.75 7.32 13.65
C ARG A 505 6.47 7.20 14.99
N LYS A 506 7.78 6.94 14.95
CA LYS A 506 8.60 6.93 16.18
C LYS A 506 8.79 8.37 16.67
N THR A 507 8.21 8.70 17.81
CA THR A 507 8.26 10.05 18.43
C THR A 507 9.40 10.23 19.43
N GLY A 508 10.32 9.25 19.54
CA GLY A 508 11.46 9.33 20.46
C GLY A 508 11.08 9.28 21.95
N GLY A 509 9.89 8.78 22.28
CA GLY A 509 9.38 8.70 23.65
C GLY A 509 8.40 9.81 24.04
N ASN A 510 8.14 10.77 23.15
CA ASN A 510 7.09 11.76 23.34
C ASN A 510 5.70 11.13 23.15
N GLU A 511 4.69 11.71 23.81
CA GLU A 511 3.28 11.37 23.59
C GLU A 511 2.93 11.48 22.10
N VAL A 512 2.11 10.54 21.64
CA VAL A 512 1.64 10.46 20.27
C VAL A 512 0.29 11.15 20.18
N SER A 513 0.13 11.93 19.11
CA SER A 513 -1.13 12.51 18.69
C SER A 513 -1.69 11.77 17.46
N VAL A 514 -2.93 12.03 17.10
CA VAL A 514 -3.51 11.46 15.87
C VAL A 514 -2.78 11.94 14.60
N GLU A 515 -2.12 13.10 14.65
CA GLU A 515 -1.33 13.66 13.54
C GLU A 515 -0.02 12.91 13.28
N ASP A 516 0.43 12.08 14.24
CA ASP A 516 1.67 11.30 14.13
C ASP A 516 1.52 10.00 13.34
N GLY A 517 0.33 9.70 12.81
CA GLY A 517 0.11 8.61 11.86
C GLY A 517 0.86 8.82 10.53
N ARG A 518 1.19 7.74 9.82
CA ARG A 518 1.78 7.84 8.46
C ARG A 518 0.72 8.27 7.44
N GLY A 519 0.95 9.33 6.67
CA GLY A 519 -0.11 9.90 5.83
C GLY A 519 -1.34 10.40 6.62
N ALA A 520 -1.15 10.76 7.91
CA ALA A 520 -2.23 11.09 8.83
C ALA A 520 -3.19 12.16 8.29
N VAL A 521 -2.69 13.20 7.61
CA VAL A 521 -3.52 14.30 7.12
C VAL A 521 -4.67 13.80 6.23
N ALA A 522 -4.37 12.91 5.28
CA ALA A 522 -5.36 12.38 4.34
C ALA A 522 -6.32 11.39 5.04
N LEU A 523 -5.79 10.51 5.89
CA LEU A 523 -6.59 9.54 6.63
C LEU A 523 -7.54 10.22 7.62
N LEU A 524 -7.04 11.21 8.38
CA LEU A 524 -7.82 12.00 9.32
C LEU A 524 -8.89 12.81 8.60
N ALA A 525 -8.63 13.37 7.41
CA ALA A 525 -9.63 14.10 6.63
C ALA A 525 -10.86 13.23 6.28
N ALA A 526 -10.61 11.96 5.94
CA ALA A 526 -11.67 10.98 5.66
C ALA A 526 -12.38 10.49 6.93
N ALA A 527 -11.65 10.31 8.04
CA ALA A 527 -12.20 9.83 9.30
C ALA A 527 -13.11 10.88 10.00
N ARG A 528 -14.14 10.40 10.70
CA ARG A 528 -15.04 11.24 11.53
C ARG A 528 -14.75 11.18 13.01
N ALA A 529 -14.13 10.09 13.46
CA ALA A 529 -13.56 9.95 14.79
C ALA A 529 -12.11 9.46 14.65
N ALA A 530 -11.21 10.02 15.45
CA ALA A 530 -9.84 9.54 15.57
C ALA A 530 -9.41 9.54 17.02
N ARG A 531 -8.77 8.46 17.45
CA ARG A 531 -8.24 8.31 18.81
C ARG A 531 -6.80 7.83 18.77
N VAL A 532 -6.07 8.06 19.86
CA VAL A 532 -4.68 7.66 20.00
C VAL A 532 -4.45 6.90 21.29
N LEU A 533 -3.61 5.86 21.26
CA LEU A 533 -3.18 5.13 22.45
C LEU A 533 -1.81 5.62 22.90
N ASN A 534 -1.72 6.03 24.16
CA ASN A 534 -0.48 6.44 24.81
C ASN A 534 -0.17 5.52 25.99
N PRO A 535 1.04 4.92 26.06
CA PRO A 535 1.41 4.13 27.23
C PRO A 535 1.52 5.02 28.46
N MET A 536 1.29 4.44 29.64
CA MET A 536 1.49 5.14 30.91
C MET A 536 2.94 5.63 31.04
N SER A 537 3.11 6.93 31.26
CA SER A 537 4.41 7.55 31.52
C SER A 537 4.95 7.15 32.90
N GLU A 538 6.25 7.37 33.12
CA GLU A 538 6.88 7.10 34.42
C GLU A 538 6.33 7.98 35.53
N ASP A 539 6.02 9.24 35.22
CA ASP A 539 5.45 10.16 36.20
C ASP A 539 4.00 9.80 36.54
N GLU A 540 3.19 9.40 35.54
CA GLU A 540 1.84 8.89 35.79
C GLU A 540 1.87 7.62 36.64
N ALA A 541 2.75 6.67 36.32
CA ALA A 541 2.89 5.44 37.10
C ALA A 541 3.30 5.72 38.55
N ALA A 542 4.26 6.62 38.76
CA ALA A 542 4.69 7.03 40.09
C ALA A 542 3.58 7.75 40.88
N LYS A 543 2.71 8.51 40.22
CA LYS A 543 1.54 9.14 40.85
C LYS A 543 0.43 8.13 41.14
N ALA A 544 0.25 7.15 40.27
CA ALA A 544 -0.75 6.09 40.38
C ALA A 544 -0.36 4.97 41.35
N GLY A 545 0.90 4.90 41.77
CA GLY A 545 1.41 3.74 42.52
C GLY A 545 1.46 2.45 41.69
N VAL A 546 1.62 2.56 40.37
CA VAL A 546 1.65 1.41 39.46
C VAL A 546 3.09 0.95 39.25
N GLU A 547 3.38 -0.31 39.58
CA GLU A 547 4.72 -0.90 39.40
C GLU A 547 5.05 -1.15 37.93
N ASN A 548 4.17 -1.86 37.21
CA ASN A 548 4.38 -2.19 35.80
C ASN A 548 3.56 -1.29 34.88
N ARG A 549 4.10 -0.10 34.61
CA ARG A 549 3.48 0.91 33.72
C ARG A 549 3.25 0.41 32.30
N ARG A 550 4.04 -0.56 31.82
CA ARG A 550 3.97 -1.06 30.42
C ARG A 550 2.67 -1.82 30.14
N LEU A 551 1.99 -2.26 31.19
CA LEU A 551 0.67 -2.90 31.07
C LEU A 551 -0.47 -1.89 31.03
N HIS A 552 -0.22 -0.58 31.19
CA HIS A 552 -1.25 0.43 31.28
C HIS A 552 -1.11 1.44 30.14
N PHE A 553 -2.24 1.84 29.57
CA PHE A 553 -2.27 2.84 28.51
C PHE A 553 -3.58 3.63 28.58
N ARG A 554 -3.55 4.82 28.00
CA ARG A 554 -4.67 5.73 27.87
C ARG A 554 -5.10 5.80 26.42
N VAL A 555 -6.41 5.96 26.20
CA VAL A 555 -6.99 6.32 24.91
C VAL A 555 -7.43 7.77 24.98
N ASP A 556 -6.83 8.59 24.13
CA ASP A 556 -7.15 10.01 23.99
C ASP A 556 -7.95 10.23 22.70
N ASN A 557 -9.01 11.04 22.77
CA ASN A 557 -9.75 11.45 21.58
C ASN A 557 -9.02 12.60 20.87
N GLY A 558 -8.35 12.29 19.75
CA GLY A 558 -7.63 13.29 18.96
C GLY A 558 -8.50 14.00 17.91
N LYS A 559 -9.66 13.45 17.57
CA LYS A 559 -10.66 14.09 16.70
C LYS A 559 -12.06 13.53 16.96
N ALA A 560 -13.02 14.43 17.20
CA ALA A 560 -14.44 14.09 17.33
C ALA A 560 -15.27 15.12 16.55
N ASN A 561 -15.69 14.77 15.33
CA ASN A 561 -16.48 15.69 14.50
C ASN A 561 -17.97 15.72 14.85
N LEU A 562 -18.48 14.64 15.45
CA LEU A 562 -19.91 14.38 15.60
C LEU A 562 -20.38 14.34 17.06
N SER A 563 -19.46 14.53 18.01
CA SER A 563 -19.69 14.60 19.45
C SER A 563 -18.63 15.49 20.11
N PRO A 564 -18.90 16.05 21.31
CA PRO A 564 -17.85 16.65 22.13
C PRO A 564 -16.71 15.66 22.39
N VAL A 565 -15.50 16.19 22.62
CA VAL A 565 -14.34 15.40 23.02
C VAL A 565 -14.60 14.85 24.42
N ASP A 566 -14.55 13.52 24.56
CA ASP A 566 -14.69 12.84 25.84
C ASP A 566 -13.40 12.87 26.67
N GLN A 567 -13.50 12.62 27.97
CA GLN A 567 -12.33 12.44 28.84
C GLN A 567 -11.51 11.23 28.38
N ALA A 568 -10.22 11.26 28.70
CA ALA A 568 -9.32 10.19 28.36
C ALA A 568 -9.60 8.94 29.21
N HIS A 569 -9.67 7.78 28.55
CA HIS A 569 -10.01 6.52 29.20
C HIS A 569 -8.76 5.68 29.42
N TRP A 570 -8.61 5.11 30.60
CA TRP A 570 -7.46 4.29 30.94
C TRP A 570 -7.78 2.80 30.91
N PHE A 571 -6.77 2.03 30.50
CA PHE A 571 -6.86 0.59 30.31
C PHE A 571 -5.64 -0.12 30.87
N LYS A 572 -5.83 -1.41 31.16
CA LYS A 572 -4.79 -2.33 31.60
C LYS A 572 -4.79 -3.59 30.72
N LEU A 573 -3.62 -4.12 30.43
CA LEU A 573 -3.43 -5.45 29.84
C LEU A 573 -3.36 -6.49 30.98
N ALA A 574 -4.43 -7.24 31.16
CA ALA A 574 -4.46 -8.41 32.04
C ALA A 574 -3.85 -9.62 31.33
N SER A 575 -2.95 -10.35 31.99
CA SER A 575 -2.44 -11.62 31.47
C SER A 575 -3.48 -12.72 31.70
N VAL A 576 -3.89 -13.40 30.63
CA VAL A 576 -4.89 -14.46 30.69
C VAL A 576 -4.27 -15.76 30.18
N PRO A 577 -4.17 -16.80 31.02
CA PRO A 577 -3.68 -18.10 30.58
C PRO A 577 -4.76 -18.83 29.77
N LEU A 578 -4.35 -19.42 28.64
CA LEU A 578 -5.25 -20.21 27.79
C LEU A 578 -5.46 -21.65 28.29
N GLY A 579 -4.59 -22.14 29.18
CA GLY A 579 -4.63 -23.53 29.64
C GLY A 579 -4.25 -24.55 28.55
N ASN A 580 -3.61 -24.12 27.48
CA ASN A 580 -3.22 -24.95 26.33
C ASN A 580 -1.79 -25.51 26.45
N GLY A 581 -1.20 -25.46 27.65
CA GLY A 581 0.17 -25.89 27.90
C GLY A 581 0.30 -27.41 28.02
N PRO A 582 1.45 -27.99 27.63
CA PRO A 582 1.70 -29.40 27.87
C PRO A 582 1.81 -29.67 29.38
N LEU A 583 1.51 -30.91 29.77
CA LEU A 583 1.72 -31.44 31.13
C LEU A 583 1.02 -30.65 32.25
N GLY A 584 -0.11 -30.01 31.96
CA GLY A 584 -0.90 -29.26 32.95
C GLY A 584 -0.32 -27.88 33.30
N SER A 585 0.61 -27.36 32.50
CA SER A 585 1.02 -25.95 32.60
C SER A 585 -0.08 -25.01 32.09
N GLU A 586 -0.05 -23.75 32.55
CA GLU A 586 -1.01 -22.72 32.13
C GLU A 586 -0.98 -22.39 30.62
N GLY A 587 0.09 -22.78 29.92
CA GLY A 587 0.24 -22.58 28.49
C GLY A 587 0.53 -21.13 28.09
N ASP A 588 0.00 -20.74 26.94
CA ASP A 588 0.14 -19.41 26.39
C ASP A 588 -0.57 -18.38 27.28
N ASN A 589 0.12 -17.28 27.58
CA ASN A 589 -0.40 -16.14 28.33
C ASN A 589 -0.63 -14.97 27.39
N ILE A 590 -1.86 -14.48 27.34
CA ILE A 590 -2.27 -13.46 26.37
C ILE A 590 -2.71 -12.19 27.09
N GLY A 591 -2.22 -11.04 26.61
CA GLY A 591 -2.59 -9.72 27.13
C GLY A 591 -3.98 -9.29 26.64
N VAL A 592 -4.95 -9.26 27.54
CA VAL A 592 -6.34 -8.83 27.29
C VAL A 592 -6.58 -7.44 27.88
N VAL A 593 -7.14 -6.53 27.07
CA VAL A 593 -7.49 -5.18 27.52
C VAL A 593 -8.67 -5.19 28.48
N THR A 594 -8.53 -4.52 29.62
CA THR A 594 -9.57 -4.27 30.63
C THR A 594 -9.63 -2.79 30.96
N SER A 595 -10.79 -2.30 31.41
CA SER A 595 -10.90 -0.95 31.96
C SER A 595 -9.98 -0.78 33.19
N TRP A 596 -9.38 0.39 33.33
CA TRP A 596 -8.61 0.76 34.51
C TRP A 596 -9.00 2.18 34.95
N ALA A 597 -9.17 2.38 36.26
CA ALA A 597 -9.42 3.69 36.83
C ALA A 597 -8.22 4.10 37.69
N TRP A 598 -7.95 5.41 37.75
CA TRP A 598 -7.02 5.95 38.71
C TRP A 598 -7.43 5.55 40.13
N PRO A 599 -6.47 5.26 41.03
CA PRO A 599 -6.80 5.01 42.42
C PRO A 599 -7.61 6.17 43.00
N ASP A 600 -8.77 5.86 43.56
CA ASP A 600 -9.59 6.85 44.23
C ASP A 600 -8.86 7.30 45.51
N PRO A 601 -8.48 8.60 45.63
CA PRO A 601 -7.80 9.09 46.81
C PRO A 601 -8.64 8.93 48.10
N PHE A 602 -9.97 8.76 47.97
CA PHE A 602 -10.89 8.58 49.08
C PHE A 602 -11.24 7.11 49.39
N ALA A 603 -10.75 6.13 48.62
CA ALA A 603 -11.13 4.72 48.78
C ALA A 603 -10.94 4.20 50.22
N ASP A 604 -9.88 4.66 50.89
CA ASP A 604 -9.52 4.26 52.25
C ASP A 604 -9.84 5.34 53.30
N MET A 605 -10.73 6.30 53.00
CA MET A 605 -10.99 7.45 53.85
C MET A 605 -12.33 7.41 54.55
N THR A 606 -12.34 7.76 55.83
CA THR A 606 -13.57 7.94 56.61
C THR A 606 -13.89 9.41 56.84
N VAL A 607 -15.14 9.70 57.18
CA VAL A 607 -15.58 11.03 57.65
C VAL A 607 -14.79 11.44 58.90
N GLY A 608 -14.45 10.48 59.77
CA GLY A 608 -13.62 10.69 60.95
C GLY A 608 -12.20 11.17 60.59
N ASP A 609 -11.62 10.67 59.51
CA ASP A 609 -10.29 11.11 59.06
C ASP A 609 -10.32 12.54 58.50
N LEU A 610 -11.36 12.90 57.74
CA LEU A 610 -11.59 14.30 57.36
C LEU A 610 -11.71 15.20 58.59
N ARG A 611 -12.46 14.78 59.63
CA ARG A 611 -12.59 15.57 60.86
C ARG A 611 -11.25 15.77 61.57
N LYS A 612 -10.41 14.73 61.67
CA LYS A 612 -9.05 14.85 62.22
C LYS A 612 -8.19 15.82 61.41
N VAL A 613 -8.29 15.78 60.07
CA VAL A 613 -7.62 16.74 59.19
C VAL A 613 -8.11 18.17 59.46
N GLN A 614 -9.43 18.38 59.55
CA GLN A 614 -10.00 19.70 59.86
C GLN A 614 -9.51 20.21 61.23
N GLN A 615 -9.41 19.34 62.24
CA GLN A 615 -8.82 19.70 63.54
C GLN A 615 -7.36 20.15 63.40
N ALA A 616 -6.52 19.38 62.70
CA ALA A 616 -5.12 19.76 62.46
C ALA A 616 -4.99 21.07 61.66
N VAL A 617 -5.84 21.28 60.66
CA VAL A 617 -5.87 22.52 59.87
C VAL A 617 -6.30 23.71 60.73
N SER A 618 -7.28 23.54 61.62
CA SER A 618 -7.78 24.63 62.49
C SER A 618 -6.76 25.14 63.51
N GLN A 619 -5.76 24.32 63.85
CA GLN A 619 -4.73 24.64 64.85
C GLN A 619 -3.48 25.29 64.24
N GLY A 620 -3.40 25.39 62.91
CA GLY A 620 -2.22 25.87 62.21
C GLY A 620 -2.54 26.91 61.14
N ARG A 621 -1.47 27.49 60.56
CA ARG A 621 -1.57 28.47 59.48
C ARG A 621 -0.98 27.90 58.21
N TRP A 622 -1.83 27.42 57.32
CA TRP A 622 -1.43 26.58 56.20
C TRP A 622 -1.59 27.28 54.84
N ARG A 623 -0.66 27.06 53.93
CA ARG A 623 -0.66 27.58 52.56
C ARG A 623 -1.20 26.54 51.60
N GLU A 624 -1.88 26.99 50.54
CA GLU A 624 -2.42 26.11 49.49
C GLU A 624 -1.31 25.47 48.64
N SER A 625 -0.31 26.29 48.26
CA SER A 625 0.72 25.86 47.32
C SER A 625 1.63 24.78 47.90
N ILE A 626 1.85 23.72 47.11
CA ILE A 626 2.77 22.63 47.43
C ILE A 626 4.24 23.06 47.56
N LEU A 627 4.59 24.21 46.99
CA LEU A 627 5.93 24.79 47.08
C LEU A 627 6.14 25.56 48.39
N ALA A 628 5.08 25.84 49.14
CA ALA A 628 5.17 26.58 50.39
C ALA A 628 5.77 25.72 51.50
N ARG A 629 6.60 26.33 52.35
CA ARG A 629 7.13 25.68 53.55
C ARG A 629 5.99 25.15 54.43
N ASP A 630 4.90 25.91 54.54
CA ASP A 630 3.75 25.57 55.40
C ASP A 630 2.58 25.06 54.56
N TRP A 631 2.85 24.24 53.55
CA TRP A 631 1.80 23.62 52.72
C TRP A 631 0.82 22.79 53.56
N VAL A 632 -0.48 23.01 53.37
CA VAL A 632 -1.57 22.29 54.08
C VAL A 632 -1.47 20.78 53.94
N GLY A 633 -0.90 20.29 52.84
CA GLY A 633 -0.70 18.86 52.63
C GLY A 633 0.19 18.20 53.67
N LYS A 634 1.00 18.95 54.43
CA LYS A 634 1.77 18.42 55.57
C LYS A 634 0.88 18.02 56.75
N ALA A 635 -0.15 18.81 57.04
CA ALA A 635 -1.14 18.46 58.07
C ALA A 635 -1.93 17.20 57.64
N VAL A 636 -2.31 17.13 56.36
CA VAL A 636 -2.99 15.95 55.80
C VAL A 636 -2.07 14.72 55.86
N ALA A 637 -0.80 14.88 55.50
CA ALA A 637 0.21 13.83 55.54
C ALA A 637 0.39 13.24 56.94
N GLU A 638 0.52 14.10 57.95
CA GLU A 638 0.68 13.68 59.34
C GLU A 638 -0.54 12.93 59.88
N VAL A 639 -1.74 13.44 59.62
CA VAL A 639 -3.00 12.83 60.11
C VAL A 639 -3.27 11.47 59.45
N LEU A 640 -2.93 11.32 58.16
CA LEU A 640 -3.22 10.12 57.38
C LEU A 640 -2.04 9.15 57.26
N ASP A 641 -0.94 9.39 57.98
CA ASP A 641 0.30 8.60 57.90
C ASP A 641 0.83 8.43 56.46
N LEU A 642 0.81 9.53 55.70
CA LEU A 642 1.27 9.57 54.31
C LEU A 642 2.61 10.30 54.22
N ASP A 643 3.62 9.68 53.60
CA ASP A 643 4.87 10.36 53.28
C ASP A 643 4.71 11.40 52.14
N PRO A 644 4.85 12.72 52.38
CA PRO A 644 4.75 13.73 51.33
C PRO A 644 5.95 13.69 50.36
N GLN A 645 7.04 12.98 50.66
CA GLN A 645 8.15 12.80 49.74
C GLN A 645 7.85 11.75 48.66
N ASN A 646 7.12 10.70 48.99
CA ASN A 646 6.59 9.72 48.03
C ASN A 646 5.64 10.38 47.01
N LYS A 647 5.87 10.15 45.71
CA LYS A 647 5.10 10.77 44.62
C LYS A 647 3.61 10.37 44.63
N ALA A 648 3.29 9.10 44.89
CA ALA A 648 1.92 8.61 44.92
C ALA A 648 1.15 9.24 46.10
N HIS A 649 1.76 9.24 47.28
CA HIS A 649 1.20 9.86 48.48
C HIS A 649 0.99 11.36 48.30
N ARG A 650 2.00 12.07 47.75
CA ARG A 650 1.91 13.49 47.44
C ARG A 650 0.76 13.79 46.45
N SER A 651 0.57 12.94 45.44
CA SER A 651 -0.54 13.04 44.50
C SER A 651 -1.90 12.81 45.19
N LYS A 652 -2.00 11.78 46.04
CA LYS A 652 -3.18 11.50 46.88
C LYS A 652 -3.53 12.72 47.74
N ILE A 653 -2.58 13.23 48.53
CA ILE A 653 -2.74 14.40 49.39
C ILE A 653 -3.23 15.63 48.60
N SER A 654 -2.60 15.92 47.45
CA SER A 654 -2.98 17.06 46.62
C SER A 654 -4.43 16.96 46.12
N ASN A 655 -4.86 15.76 45.69
CA ASN A 655 -6.22 15.51 45.25
C ASN A 655 -7.24 15.62 46.40
N LEU A 656 -6.88 15.16 47.61
CA LEU A 656 -7.71 15.32 48.81
C LEU A 656 -7.95 16.78 49.13
N VAL A 657 -6.88 17.57 49.25
CA VAL A 657 -6.93 19.01 49.54
C VAL A 657 -7.79 19.74 48.50
N LYS A 658 -7.54 19.48 47.21
CA LYS A 658 -8.31 20.11 46.12
C LYS A 658 -9.80 19.77 46.19
N THR A 659 -10.13 18.52 46.48
CA THR A 659 -11.53 18.07 46.57
C THR A 659 -12.23 18.66 47.78
N TRP A 660 -11.55 18.71 48.94
CA TRP A 660 -12.10 19.34 50.15
C TRP A 660 -12.26 20.85 50.03
N ILE A 661 -11.40 21.53 49.29
CA ILE A 661 -11.60 22.94 48.96
C ILE A 661 -12.82 23.09 48.05
N LYS A 662 -12.95 22.24 47.02
CA LYS A 662 -14.06 22.28 46.06
C LYS A 662 -15.41 22.01 46.70
N ASN A 663 -15.50 21.08 47.65
CA ASN A 663 -16.74 20.70 48.31
C ASN A 663 -17.05 21.52 49.58
N GLY A 664 -16.19 22.47 49.95
CA GLY A 664 -16.39 23.37 51.07
C GLY A 664 -15.91 22.84 52.43
N ALA A 665 -15.41 21.61 52.54
CA ALA A 665 -14.84 21.09 53.79
C ALA A 665 -13.57 21.86 54.23
N LEU A 666 -12.82 22.37 53.27
CA LEU A 666 -11.75 23.36 53.44
C LEU A 666 -12.08 24.59 52.58
N ARG A 667 -11.48 25.75 52.88
CA ARG A 667 -11.66 26.96 52.09
C ARG A 667 -10.39 27.80 52.01
N LEU A 668 -10.27 28.56 50.92
CA LEU A 668 -9.20 29.52 50.70
C LEU A 668 -9.57 30.88 51.30
N VAL A 669 -8.63 31.50 52.02
CA VAL A 669 -8.75 32.86 52.54
C VAL A 669 -7.48 33.65 52.25
N ASP A 670 -7.64 34.90 51.83
CA ASP A 670 -6.53 35.81 51.61
C ASP A 670 -6.29 36.64 52.87
N GLU A 671 -5.12 36.48 53.47
CA GLU A 671 -4.72 37.19 54.69
C GLU A 671 -3.33 37.78 54.56
N LYS A 672 -3.05 38.80 55.38
CA LYS A 672 -1.71 39.38 55.47
C LYS A 672 -0.77 38.46 56.24
N ASP A 673 0.39 38.18 55.68
CA ASP A 673 1.48 37.52 56.41
C ASP A 673 2.20 38.49 57.37
N GLU A 674 3.24 38.02 58.05
CA GLU A 674 4.04 38.81 59.00
C GLU A 674 4.71 40.04 58.36
N ARG A 675 4.88 40.02 57.04
CA ARG A 675 5.44 41.13 56.24
C ARG A 675 4.35 42.04 55.64
N ARG A 676 3.09 41.81 56.04
CA ARG A 676 1.88 42.50 55.53
C ARG A 676 1.58 42.25 54.05
N GLU A 677 2.17 41.22 53.46
CA GLU A 677 1.86 40.81 52.09
C GLU A 677 0.62 39.92 52.08
N ILE A 678 -0.28 40.12 51.11
CA ILE A 678 -1.47 39.29 50.98
C ILE A 678 -1.06 37.92 50.45
N ARG A 679 -1.40 36.87 51.20
CA ARG A 679 -1.10 35.48 50.90
C ARG A 679 -2.37 34.64 51.06
N THR A 680 -2.53 33.65 50.19
CA THR A 680 -3.64 32.69 50.27
C THR A 680 -3.31 31.57 51.26
N TYR A 681 -4.21 31.36 52.21
CA TYR A 681 -4.17 30.33 53.24
C TYR A 681 -5.35 29.37 53.10
N VAL A 682 -5.18 28.15 53.62
CA VAL A 682 -6.23 27.13 53.69
C VAL A 682 -6.70 27.06 55.14
N VAL A 683 -8.00 27.25 55.35
CA VAL A 683 -8.66 27.13 56.65
C VAL A 683 -9.82 26.14 56.56
N VAL A 684 -10.36 25.73 57.71
CA VAL A 684 -11.56 24.89 57.74
C VAL A 684 -12.76 25.66 57.17
N GLY A 685 -13.54 24.98 56.33
CA GLY A 685 -14.83 25.46 55.86
C GLY A 685 -15.96 24.85 56.68
N GLU A 686 -16.79 24.02 56.04
CA GLU A 686 -17.86 23.27 56.71
C GLU A 686 -17.30 22.03 57.42
N TRP A 687 -17.54 21.94 58.73
CA TRP A 687 -17.10 20.79 59.52
C TRP A 687 -17.86 19.52 59.12
N ALA A 688 -17.12 18.42 59.02
CA ALA A 688 -17.69 17.12 58.79
C ALA A 688 -18.55 16.69 60.00
N ASN A 689 -19.85 16.51 59.78
CA ASN A 689 -20.80 15.97 60.75
C ASN A 689 -20.89 14.45 60.60
N ASP A 690 -21.31 13.75 61.67
CA ASP A 690 -21.37 12.28 61.71
C ASP A 690 -22.32 11.66 60.66
#